data_AF-A0A672TG17-F1
#
_entry.id   AF-A0A672TG17-F1
#
_cell.length_a   1.000
_cell.length_b   1.000
_cell.length_c   1.000
_cell.angle_alpha   90.00
_cell.angle_beta   90.00
_cell.angle_gamma   90.00
#
_symmetry.space_group_name_H-M   'P 1'
#
loop_
_entity.id
_entity.type
_entity.pdbx_description
1 polymer ?
#
loop_
_entity_poly.entity_id
_entity_poly.type
_entity_poly.pdbx_seq_one_letter_code
_entity_poly.pdbx_strand_id
1 'polypeptide(L)'
;MAAASQITSMELKTSKDHLKVQKMKKKVLRKQVRAQRTLMRHEGIECISHATQSLVIANAGLGNGMSRHQLLRIVEEYGLVETLLMPPSKPYSFVKYGTTEAAKKAFDALNGKEITLEDCGQNIVLYINFVEKVFWKNAVPTSLPPGLMVIEKIISPEEERRMLESIDWIGGEDTQNAQKTLKHRRVKHFGYEFCYGNNNVDKDKPLPGGLPEICDLFLEKCLKQGYIKHKPDQLTVNQYEPGQGIPPHIDTHSAFEDEIISLSLGAEIVMDFKHPDGHMVAIMLPRCSLLVMAGESRYLWTHGITPRKYDVIQASELGQKVGTITADAGDLTLNRRETRTSFTFRKVRRSPCNCIYPSVCDSQKGQQRQVQPSFPHSEMEASKLEQEYVHKVYEEIAAHFSSTRHSPWPQIVEFLRSLPKGSIVADVGCGNGKYLGINKDLYMVGCDRSKNLVDICGEKNLEAFVCDALSVPMRSGSCDACISIAVIHHFSTAERRLATIHELARLLRPGGTALIYVWAMEQEYKNQKSKYLKEKNGSKDKEEEINTGTAQRPLSNQMSDCSSRDSACSDRFLSDPKDKGCDAKPMADTTLPIHTNRTSFHSQDLLVPWHLKGGSKKKRESLDTGLFPVGSKESQELSPVFHRYYHVFCEGELEAVCRSLDCVRVQRSYYDQGNWCVVLEKL
;
A
#
# COMPACT_ATOMS: atom_id res chain seq x y z
N MET A 1 -48.27 50.29 29.26
CA MET A 1 -47.01 49.49 29.30
C MET A 1 -47.02 48.19 28.47
N ALA A 2 -48.17 47.60 28.11
CA ALA A 2 -48.19 46.32 27.36
C ALA A 2 -47.54 46.38 25.95
N ALA A 3 -47.78 47.43 25.17
CA ALA A 3 -47.28 47.54 23.79
C ALA A 3 -45.74 47.57 23.69
N ALA A 4 -45.05 48.24 24.62
CA ALA A 4 -43.59 48.36 24.62
C ALA A 4 -42.87 47.01 24.83
N SER A 5 -43.50 46.08 25.56
CA SER A 5 -42.98 44.74 25.83
C SER A 5 -43.07 43.81 24.60
N GLN A 6 -44.15 43.92 23.81
CA GLN A 6 -44.29 43.15 22.58
C GLN A 6 -43.28 43.58 21.51
N ILE A 7 -43.07 44.89 21.33
CA ILE A 7 -42.11 45.46 20.37
C ILE A 7 -40.68 44.97 20.68
N THR A 8 -40.22 45.11 21.93
CA THR A 8 -38.89 44.61 22.34
C THR A 8 -38.75 43.09 22.16
N SER A 9 -39.82 42.30 22.38
CA SER A 9 -39.77 40.86 22.14
C SER A 9 -39.64 40.48 20.65
N MET A 10 -40.24 41.27 19.75
CA MET A 10 -40.10 41.09 18.30
C MET A 10 -38.71 41.52 17.84
N GLU A 11 -38.21 42.68 18.27
CA GLU A 11 -36.86 43.18 17.98
C GLU A 11 -35.76 42.24 18.48
N LEU A 12 -35.94 41.61 19.65
CA LEU A 12 -35.02 40.59 20.17
C LEU A 12 -35.06 39.29 19.36
N LYS A 13 -36.19 38.93 18.74
CA LYS A 13 -36.27 37.80 17.80
C LYS A 13 -35.59 38.14 16.47
N THR A 14 -35.94 39.27 15.82
CA THR A 14 -35.28 39.69 14.57
C THR A 14 -33.78 39.88 14.77
N SER A 15 -33.32 40.47 15.88
CA SER A 15 -31.88 40.60 16.19
C SER A 15 -31.17 39.25 16.34
N LYS A 16 -31.77 38.27 17.06
CA LYS A 16 -31.22 36.91 17.18
C LYS A 16 -31.17 36.19 15.83
N ASP A 17 -32.18 36.36 14.98
CA ASP A 17 -32.22 35.73 13.66
C ASP A 17 -31.28 36.42 12.66
N HIS A 18 -31.12 37.75 12.73
CA HIS A 18 -30.08 38.49 11.99
C HIS A 18 -28.68 37.99 12.36
N LEU A 19 -28.43 37.75 13.66
CA LEU A 19 -27.16 37.21 14.14
C LEU A 19 -26.93 35.75 13.70
N LYS A 20 -27.98 34.92 13.63
CA LYS A 20 -27.90 33.56 13.04
C LYS A 20 -27.56 33.63 11.55
N VAL A 21 -28.28 34.44 10.78
CA VAL A 21 -28.03 34.65 9.34
C VAL A 21 -26.60 35.14 9.10
N GLN A 22 -26.12 36.10 9.90
CA GLN A 22 -24.74 36.60 9.79
C GLN A 22 -23.69 35.53 10.15
N LYS A 23 -23.96 34.66 11.14
CA LYS A 23 -23.12 33.49 11.46
C LYS A 23 -23.13 32.45 10.33
N MET A 24 -24.28 32.19 9.70
CA MET A 24 -24.39 31.28 8.55
C MET A 24 -23.65 31.81 7.32
N LYS A 25 -23.83 33.09 6.96
CA LYS A 25 -23.06 33.75 5.88
C LYS A 25 -21.55 33.68 6.13
N LYS A 26 -21.09 33.95 7.36
CA LYS A 26 -19.67 33.78 7.75
C LYS A 26 -19.19 32.31 7.67
N LYS A 27 -20.05 31.32 7.94
CA LYS A 27 -19.74 29.88 7.82
C LYS A 27 -19.58 29.46 6.35
N VAL A 28 -20.48 29.91 5.47
CA VAL A 28 -20.41 29.66 4.02
C VAL A 28 -19.14 30.28 3.43
N LEU A 29 -18.88 31.57 3.68
CA LEU A 29 -17.68 32.25 3.19
C LEU A 29 -16.37 31.57 3.63
N ARG A 30 -16.27 31.13 4.88
CA ARG A 30 -15.10 30.36 5.38
C ARG A 30 -14.90 29.03 4.66
N LYS A 31 -15.99 28.35 4.26
CA LYS A 31 -15.95 27.08 3.52
C LYS A 31 -15.63 27.30 2.05
N GLN A 32 -16.17 28.35 1.43
CA GLN A 32 -15.89 28.81 0.08
C GLN A 32 -14.39 29.15 -0.09
N VAL A 33 -13.81 29.98 0.79
CA VAL A 33 -12.36 30.30 0.80
C VAL A 33 -11.50 29.04 1.01
N ARG A 34 -11.97 28.06 1.78
CA ARG A 34 -11.27 26.77 1.92
C ARG A 34 -11.33 25.94 0.63
N ALA A 35 -12.42 26.01 -0.14
CA ALA A 35 -12.53 25.37 -1.45
C ALA A 35 -11.56 26.03 -2.46
N GLN A 36 -11.55 27.36 -2.55
CA GLN A 36 -10.61 28.14 -3.39
C GLN A 36 -9.14 27.73 -3.14
N ARG A 37 -8.70 27.73 -1.87
CA ARG A 37 -7.34 27.30 -1.48
C ARG A 37 -7.04 25.83 -1.79
N THR A 38 -8.07 24.99 -1.89
CA THR A 38 -7.91 23.57 -2.23
C THR A 38 -7.73 23.39 -3.73
N LEU A 39 -8.52 24.11 -4.55
CA LEU A 39 -8.40 24.14 -6.01
C LEU A 39 -7.04 24.69 -6.45
N MET A 40 -6.60 25.83 -5.90
CA MET A 40 -5.29 26.41 -6.22
C MET A 40 -4.13 25.47 -5.88
N ARG A 41 -4.13 24.87 -4.69
CA ARG A 41 -3.00 24.04 -4.23
C ARG A 41 -2.88 22.70 -4.97
N HIS A 42 -3.99 22.09 -5.38
CA HIS A 42 -3.98 20.73 -5.94
C HIS A 42 -4.14 20.70 -7.47
N GLU A 43 -4.73 21.72 -8.07
CA GLU A 43 -5.05 21.74 -9.50
C GLU A 43 -4.51 23.00 -10.22
N GLY A 44 -3.97 23.98 -9.49
CA GLY A 44 -3.50 25.25 -10.07
C GLY A 44 -4.60 26.19 -10.58
N ILE A 45 -5.86 25.96 -10.20
CA ILE A 45 -7.01 26.72 -10.73
C ILE A 45 -7.33 27.92 -9.84
N GLU A 46 -7.17 29.12 -10.41
CA GLU A 46 -7.43 30.39 -9.73
C GLU A 46 -8.92 30.74 -9.71
N CYS A 47 -9.42 31.07 -8.52
CA CYS A 47 -10.77 31.57 -8.31
C CYS A 47 -10.75 33.10 -8.21
N ILE A 48 -11.55 33.74 -9.06
CA ILE A 48 -11.64 35.20 -9.19
C ILE A 48 -12.85 35.77 -8.44
N SER A 49 -12.78 37.06 -8.13
CA SER A 49 -13.79 37.79 -7.32
C SER A 49 -14.84 38.53 -8.13
N HIS A 50 -14.62 38.73 -9.43
CA HIS A 50 -15.58 39.35 -10.34
C HIS A 50 -16.36 38.28 -11.12
N ALA A 51 -17.53 38.63 -11.64
CA ALA A 51 -18.40 37.69 -12.33
C ALA A 51 -17.88 37.35 -13.74
N THR A 52 -17.83 36.05 -14.06
CA THR A 52 -17.53 35.51 -15.39
C THR A 52 -18.57 34.47 -15.80
N GLN A 53 -18.59 34.08 -17.07
CA GLN A 53 -19.43 33.00 -17.59
C GLN A 53 -19.14 31.62 -16.96
N SER A 54 -17.94 31.42 -16.40
CA SER A 54 -17.47 30.12 -15.92
C SER A 54 -17.45 30.04 -14.39
N LEU A 55 -18.06 29.00 -13.85
CA LEU A 55 -18.11 28.72 -12.41
C LEU A 55 -17.46 27.38 -12.10
N VAL A 56 -16.80 27.29 -10.94
CA VAL A 56 -16.48 26.01 -10.28
C VAL A 56 -17.48 25.76 -9.16
N ILE A 57 -18.09 24.58 -9.15
CA ILE A 57 -19.07 24.15 -8.14
C ILE A 57 -18.41 23.07 -7.27
N ALA A 58 -17.94 23.45 -6.09
CA ALA A 58 -17.33 22.53 -5.14
C ALA A 58 -18.39 21.69 -4.41
N ASN A 59 -18.01 20.45 -4.10
CA ASN A 59 -18.86 19.32 -3.66
C ASN A 59 -19.80 18.75 -4.73
N ALA A 60 -19.93 19.39 -5.90
CA ALA A 60 -20.77 18.94 -7.02
C ALA A 60 -19.98 18.16 -8.08
N GLY A 61 -19.26 17.10 -7.70
CA GLY A 61 -18.46 16.30 -8.63
C GLY A 61 -18.72 14.81 -8.50
N LEU A 62 -18.29 14.05 -9.52
CA LEU A 62 -18.44 12.59 -9.59
C LEU A 62 -17.81 11.90 -8.37
N GLY A 63 -16.65 12.40 -7.91
CA GLY A 63 -15.95 11.90 -6.71
C GLY A 63 -16.67 12.19 -5.38
N ASN A 64 -17.77 12.95 -5.41
CA ASN A 64 -18.64 13.20 -4.25
C ASN A 64 -20.07 12.65 -4.48
N GLY A 65 -20.28 11.79 -5.47
CA GLY A 65 -21.55 11.11 -5.72
C GLY A 65 -22.60 11.92 -6.48
N MET A 66 -22.25 13.06 -7.07
CA MET A 66 -23.18 13.84 -7.90
C MET A 66 -23.15 13.37 -9.35
N SER A 67 -24.31 12.95 -9.88
CA SER A 67 -24.47 12.54 -11.28
C SER A 67 -24.57 13.76 -12.22
N ARG A 68 -24.29 13.54 -13.51
CA ARG A 68 -24.37 14.60 -14.53
C ARG A 68 -25.78 15.11 -14.72
N HIS A 69 -26.74 14.20 -14.86
CA HIS A 69 -28.16 14.51 -15.03
C HIS A 69 -28.71 15.33 -13.86
N GLN A 70 -28.38 14.95 -12.62
CA GLN A 70 -28.82 15.70 -11.43
C GLN A 70 -28.25 17.12 -11.43
N LEU A 71 -26.94 17.28 -11.68
CA LEU A 71 -26.32 18.60 -11.67
C LEU A 71 -26.82 19.48 -12.82
N LEU A 72 -26.87 18.94 -14.05
CA LEU A 72 -27.29 19.65 -15.25
C LEU A 72 -28.68 20.27 -15.06
N ARG A 73 -29.66 19.45 -14.61
CA ARG A 73 -31.03 19.90 -14.30
C ARG A 73 -31.06 21.07 -13.31
N ILE A 74 -30.15 21.09 -12.33
CA ILE A 74 -30.06 22.16 -11.32
C ILE A 74 -29.39 23.41 -11.86
N VAL A 75 -28.38 23.31 -12.75
CA VAL A 75 -27.71 24.48 -13.31
C VAL A 75 -28.53 25.14 -14.43
N GLU A 76 -29.31 24.38 -15.19
CA GLU A 76 -30.19 24.87 -16.27
C GLU A 76 -31.34 25.77 -15.77
N GLU A 77 -31.80 25.61 -14.52
CA GLU A 77 -32.80 26.50 -13.88
C GLU A 77 -32.39 28.00 -13.89
N TYR A 78 -31.09 28.27 -14.03
CA TYR A 78 -30.52 29.62 -13.91
C TYR A 78 -30.12 30.25 -15.25
N GLY A 79 -30.05 29.48 -16.34
CA GLY A 79 -29.78 29.95 -17.69
C GLY A 79 -29.18 28.87 -18.60
N LEU A 80 -28.93 29.23 -19.87
CA LEU A 80 -28.37 28.32 -20.87
C LEU A 80 -26.94 27.91 -20.49
N VAL A 81 -26.73 26.60 -20.31
CA VAL A 81 -25.43 25.99 -20.05
C VAL A 81 -24.77 25.64 -21.39
N GLU A 82 -23.63 26.26 -21.68
CA GLU A 82 -22.82 25.93 -22.86
C GLU A 82 -21.96 24.69 -22.65
N THR A 83 -21.48 24.46 -21.43
CA THR A 83 -20.59 23.34 -21.12
C THR A 83 -20.68 22.97 -19.64
N LEU A 84 -20.80 21.67 -19.36
CA LEU A 84 -20.68 21.10 -18.02
C LEU A 84 -19.52 20.09 -18.02
N LEU A 85 -18.43 20.44 -17.32
CA LEU A 85 -17.25 19.58 -17.16
C LEU A 85 -17.26 18.94 -15.78
N MET A 86 -17.27 17.61 -15.72
CA MET A 86 -17.24 16.84 -14.48
C MET A 86 -16.00 15.93 -14.45
N PRO A 87 -14.87 16.39 -13.87
CA PRO A 87 -13.65 15.60 -13.85
C PRO A 87 -13.80 14.28 -13.06
N PRO A 88 -13.25 13.16 -13.56
CA PRO A 88 -13.40 11.85 -12.92
C PRO A 88 -12.77 11.85 -11.52
N SER A 89 -13.48 11.23 -10.57
CA SER A 89 -13.05 11.09 -9.16
C SER A 89 -12.79 12.40 -8.39
N LYS A 90 -13.10 13.58 -8.96
CA LYS A 90 -12.95 14.87 -8.26
C LYS A 90 -14.26 15.27 -7.55
N PRO A 91 -14.20 15.96 -6.39
CA PRO A 91 -15.36 16.40 -5.63
C PRO A 91 -15.85 17.80 -6.08
N TYR A 92 -15.67 18.17 -7.35
CA TYR A 92 -16.11 19.44 -7.92
C TYR A 92 -16.35 19.29 -9.42
N SER A 93 -17.04 20.26 -10.01
CA SER A 93 -17.32 20.38 -11.45
C SER A 93 -17.17 21.82 -11.90
N PHE A 94 -17.17 22.04 -13.22
CA PHE A 94 -17.19 23.37 -13.82
C PHE A 94 -18.39 23.51 -14.75
N VAL A 95 -19.07 24.65 -14.68
CA VAL A 95 -20.17 25.00 -15.59
C VAL A 95 -19.84 26.31 -16.29
N LYS A 96 -20.06 26.37 -17.60
CA LYS A 96 -20.00 27.60 -18.40
C LYS A 96 -21.41 27.94 -18.88
N TYR A 97 -21.85 29.15 -18.60
CA TYR A 97 -23.12 29.71 -19.07
C TYR A 97 -22.91 30.59 -20.30
N GLY A 98 -23.94 30.72 -21.14
CA GLY A 98 -23.91 31.63 -22.30
C GLY A 98 -23.78 33.11 -21.93
N THR A 99 -24.21 33.51 -20.72
CA THR A 99 -24.11 34.90 -20.24
C THR A 99 -23.55 34.98 -18.83
N THR A 100 -22.83 36.08 -18.54
CA THR A 100 -22.28 36.37 -17.21
C THR A 100 -23.39 36.59 -16.18
N GLU A 101 -24.54 37.11 -16.63
CA GLU A 101 -25.74 37.34 -15.83
C GLU A 101 -26.35 36.02 -15.34
N ALA A 102 -26.41 35.00 -16.19
CA ALA A 102 -26.86 33.66 -15.82
C ALA A 102 -25.91 33.00 -14.80
N ALA A 103 -24.59 33.08 -15.06
CA ALA A 103 -23.58 32.59 -14.12
C ALA A 103 -23.66 33.28 -12.75
N LYS A 104 -23.86 34.60 -12.73
CA LYS A 104 -24.07 35.36 -11.49
C LYS A 104 -25.35 34.94 -10.76
N LYS A 105 -26.46 34.78 -11.48
CA LYS A 105 -27.75 34.32 -10.93
C LYS A 105 -27.61 32.92 -10.31
N ALA A 106 -26.88 32.01 -10.95
CA ALA A 106 -26.56 30.69 -10.43
C ALA A 106 -25.67 30.77 -9.17
N PHE A 107 -24.62 31.59 -9.18
CA PHE A 107 -23.75 31.83 -8.03
C PHE A 107 -24.54 32.33 -6.81
N ASP A 108 -25.37 33.36 -6.98
CA ASP A 108 -26.14 33.98 -5.89
C ASP A 108 -27.20 33.03 -5.30
N ALA A 109 -27.77 32.12 -6.11
CA ALA A 109 -28.83 31.20 -5.69
C ALA A 109 -28.33 29.84 -5.16
N LEU A 110 -27.21 29.32 -5.68
CA LEU A 110 -26.71 27.98 -5.35
C LEU A 110 -25.56 27.97 -4.33
N ASN A 111 -24.83 29.07 -4.15
CA ASN A 111 -23.69 29.11 -3.21
C ASN A 111 -24.16 28.99 -1.74
N GLY A 112 -23.81 27.87 -1.09
CA GLY A 112 -24.28 27.53 0.25
C GLY A 112 -25.62 26.79 0.31
N LYS A 113 -26.23 26.46 -0.85
CA LYS A 113 -27.44 25.63 -0.93
C LYS A 113 -27.13 24.17 -0.58
N GLU A 114 -28.02 23.55 0.18
CA GLU A 114 -27.97 22.12 0.51
C GLU A 114 -28.80 21.34 -0.51
N ILE A 115 -28.26 20.23 -1.02
CA ILE A 115 -28.84 19.37 -2.05
C ILE A 115 -28.72 17.92 -1.59
N THR A 116 -29.82 17.18 -1.63
CA THR A 116 -29.84 15.72 -1.43
C THR A 116 -29.45 15.02 -2.73
N LEU A 117 -28.44 14.14 -2.66
CA LEU A 117 -28.04 13.30 -3.79
C LEU A 117 -29.08 12.21 -4.05
N GLU A 118 -29.56 12.09 -5.29
CA GLU A 118 -30.65 11.18 -5.66
C GLU A 118 -30.28 9.71 -5.40
N ASP A 119 -29.05 9.30 -5.72
CA ASP A 119 -28.62 7.90 -5.66
C ASP A 119 -28.28 7.39 -4.25
N CYS A 120 -27.99 8.28 -3.29
CA CYS A 120 -27.49 7.89 -1.97
C CYS A 120 -28.15 8.59 -0.77
N GLY A 121 -29.09 9.51 -1.00
CA GLY A 121 -29.82 10.23 0.05
C GLY A 121 -28.94 11.13 0.95
N GLN A 122 -27.68 11.35 0.59
CA GLN A 122 -26.77 12.19 1.36
C GLN A 122 -26.94 13.67 0.99
N ASN A 123 -27.00 14.53 2.00
CA ASN A 123 -27.03 15.97 1.78
C ASN A 123 -25.61 16.53 1.61
N ILE A 124 -25.41 17.27 0.53
CA ILE A 124 -24.18 18.02 0.25
C ILE A 124 -24.48 19.51 0.18
N VAL A 125 -23.53 20.35 0.61
CA VAL A 125 -23.65 21.81 0.51
C VAL A 125 -22.74 22.31 -0.61
N LEU A 126 -23.28 23.01 -1.59
CA LEU A 126 -22.50 23.56 -2.70
C LEU A 126 -21.71 24.80 -2.28
N TYR A 127 -20.51 24.97 -2.83
CA TYR A 127 -19.75 26.22 -2.73
C TYR A 127 -19.25 26.63 -4.10
N ILE A 128 -19.66 27.79 -4.58
CA ILE A 128 -19.41 28.24 -5.96
C ILE A 128 -18.37 29.34 -5.99
N ASN A 129 -17.52 29.37 -7.02
CA ASN A 129 -16.60 30.48 -7.30
C ASN A 129 -16.53 30.74 -8.80
N PHE A 130 -16.25 31.98 -9.19
CA PHE A 130 -15.95 32.34 -10.58
C PHE A 130 -14.53 31.90 -10.95
N VAL A 131 -14.32 31.53 -12.21
CA VAL A 131 -13.01 31.15 -12.78
C VAL A 131 -12.84 31.80 -14.16
N GLU A 132 -11.61 32.14 -14.51
CA GLU A 132 -11.30 32.84 -15.77
C GLU A 132 -11.32 31.87 -16.97
N LYS A 133 -10.55 30.78 -16.88
CA LYS A 133 -10.43 29.72 -17.89
C LYS A 133 -10.34 28.36 -17.22
N VAL A 134 -11.12 27.40 -17.70
CA VAL A 134 -11.03 26.00 -17.28
C VAL A 134 -10.14 25.26 -18.27
N PHE A 135 -8.86 25.13 -17.93
CA PHE A 135 -7.95 24.27 -18.69
C PHE A 135 -8.08 22.84 -18.16
N TRP A 136 -8.70 21.96 -18.95
CA TRP A 136 -8.63 20.52 -18.74
C TRP A 136 -7.87 19.89 -19.90
N LYS A 137 -6.92 19.01 -19.60
CA LYS A 137 -6.27 18.20 -20.64
C LYS A 137 -7.22 17.08 -21.00
N ASN A 138 -7.80 17.13 -22.20
CA ASN A 138 -8.51 15.99 -22.77
C ASN A 138 -7.56 14.80 -22.77
N ALA A 139 -7.92 13.71 -22.09
CA ALA A 139 -7.14 12.48 -22.20
C ALA A 139 -7.30 11.97 -23.63
N VAL A 140 -6.17 11.70 -24.29
CA VAL A 140 -6.18 11.08 -25.62
C VAL A 140 -6.89 9.72 -25.50
N PRO A 141 -7.81 9.36 -26.42
CA PRO A 141 -8.42 8.05 -26.43
C PRO A 141 -7.35 6.96 -26.50
N THR A 142 -7.16 6.22 -25.40
CA THR A 142 -6.26 5.07 -25.41
C THR A 142 -6.90 3.97 -26.24
N SER A 143 -6.14 3.38 -27.17
CA SER A 143 -6.56 2.13 -27.81
C SER A 143 -6.76 1.04 -26.75
N LEU A 144 -7.62 0.06 -27.05
CA LEU A 144 -7.71 -1.15 -26.23
C LEU A 144 -6.34 -1.85 -26.16
N PRO A 145 -6.01 -2.52 -25.05
CA PRO A 145 -4.81 -3.36 -24.94
C PRO A 145 -4.66 -4.31 -26.13
N PRO A 146 -3.46 -4.48 -26.72
CA PRO A 146 -3.26 -5.37 -27.86
C PRO A 146 -3.72 -6.81 -27.58
N GLY A 147 -4.55 -7.35 -28.48
CA GLY A 147 -5.17 -8.67 -28.34
C GLY A 147 -6.42 -8.73 -27.45
N LEU A 148 -6.93 -7.58 -26.97
CA LEU A 148 -8.20 -7.49 -26.28
C LEU A 148 -9.35 -7.20 -27.25
N MET A 149 -10.46 -7.91 -27.11
CA MET A 149 -11.72 -7.62 -27.83
C MET A 149 -12.91 -7.66 -26.87
N VAL A 150 -13.94 -6.88 -27.15
CA VAL A 150 -15.23 -6.93 -26.45
C VAL A 150 -16.34 -7.04 -27.49
N ILE A 151 -17.15 -8.10 -27.40
CA ILE A 151 -18.24 -8.39 -28.32
C ILE A 151 -19.56 -8.17 -27.60
N GLU A 152 -20.34 -7.19 -28.06
CA GLU A 152 -21.70 -6.93 -27.53
C GLU A 152 -22.70 -8.01 -27.92
N LYS A 153 -23.72 -8.20 -27.06
CA LYS A 153 -24.94 -8.97 -27.36
C LYS A 153 -24.64 -10.37 -27.93
N ILE A 154 -23.59 -11.01 -27.41
CA ILE A 154 -23.14 -12.33 -27.88
C ILE A 154 -24.18 -13.43 -27.60
N ILE A 155 -25.05 -13.19 -26.61
CA ILE A 155 -26.17 -14.05 -26.23
C ILE A 155 -27.44 -13.21 -26.10
N SER A 156 -28.58 -13.87 -26.27
CA SER A 156 -29.90 -13.32 -25.99
C SER A 156 -30.17 -13.20 -24.47
N PRO A 157 -31.09 -12.31 -24.05
CA PRO A 157 -31.50 -12.23 -22.64
C PRO A 157 -32.08 -13.54 -22.08
N GLU A 158 -32.63 -14.40 -22.94
CA GLU A 158 -33.19 -15.71 -22.56
C GLU A 158 -32.11 -16.80 -22.40
N GLU A 159 -31.02 -16.74 -23.16
CA GLU A 159 -29.82 -17.55 -22.89
C GLU A 159 -29.14 -17.12 -21.58
N GLU A 160 -29.01 -15.81 -21.35
CA GLU A 160 -28.49 -15.27 -20.10
C GLU A 160 -29.32 -15.72 -18.89
N ARG A 161 -30.65 -15.60 -18.98
CA ARG A 161 -31.56 -16.03 -17.89
C ARG A 161 -31.33 -17.49 -17.53
N ARG A 162 -31.30 -18.38 -18.53
CA ARG A 162 -31.03 -19.82 -18.33
C ARG A 162 -29.61 -20.08 -17.78
N MET A 163 -28.60 -19.35 -18.22
CA MET A 163 -27.25 -19.46 -17.67
C MET A 163 -27.19 -19.02 -16.20
N LEU A 164 -27.83 -17.91 -15.83
CA LEU A 164 -27.89 -17.44 -14.44
C LEU A 164 -28.65 -18.42 -13.54
N GLU A 165 -29.80 -18.93 -13.98
CA GLU A 165 -30.61 -19.93 -13.26
C GLU A 165 -29.91 -21.28 -13.11
N SER A 166 -29.02 -21.66 -14.04
CA SER A 166 -28.26 -22.91 -13.97
C SER A 166 -27.22 -22.95 -12.84
N ILE A 167 -26.86 -21.79 -12.26
CA ILE A 167 -25.89 -21.71 -11.17
C ILE A 167 -26.63 -21.65 -9.84
N ASP A 168 -26.85 -22.83 -9.25
CA ASP A 168 -27.25 -22.87 -7.84
C ASP A 168 -26.10 -22.36 -6.95
N TRP A 169 -26.46 -21.48 -6.02
CA TRP A 169 -25.58 -20.92 -4.98
C TRP A 169 -25.95 -21.41 -3.57
N ILE A 170 -27.03 -22.18 -3.42
CA ILE A 170 -27.64 -22.57 -2.14
C ILE A 170 -27.07 -23.89 -1.60
N GLY A 171 -26.65 -24.80 -2.49
CA GLY A 171 -25.92 -26.02 -2.11
C GLY A 171 -24.70 -25.75 -1.21
N GLY A 172 -24.56 -26.58 -0.16
CA GLY A 172 -23.29 -26.75 0.57
C GLY A 172 -22.22 -27.40 -0.32
N GLU A 173 -21.11 -27.88 0.24
CA GLU A 173 -19.98 -28.46 -0.53
C GLU A 173 -20.39 -29.69 -1.38
N ASP A 174 -20.96 -29.44 -2.56
CA ASP A 174 -21.28 -30.46 -3.55
C ASP A 174 -19.99 -31.05 -4.13
N THR A 175 -19.80 -32.35 -3.96
CA THR A 175 -18.62 -33.10 -4.41
C THR A 175 -18.39 -33.07 -5.93
N GLN A 176 -19.29 -32.46 -6.70
CA GLN A 176 -19.17 -32.29 -8.15
C GLN A 176 -18.47 -30.99 -8.56
N ASN A 177 -18.59 -29.90 -7.78
CA ASN A 177 -18.14 -28.56 -8.16
C ASN A 177 -17.63 -27.74 -6.96
N ALA A 178 -16.44 -27.15 -7.04
CA ALA A 178 -15.88 -26.39 -5.91
C ALA A 178 -16.51 -24.98 -5.79
N GLN A 179 -17.33 -24.77 -4.76
CA GLN A 179 -17.93 -23.47 -4.42
C GLN A 179 -17.19 -22.83 -3.23
N LYS A 180 -16.78 -21.56 -3.37
CA LYS A 180 -16.06 -20.81 -2.32
C LYS A 180 -16.58 -19.37 -2.21
N THR A 181 -16.90 -18.97 -0.98
CA THR A 181 -17.20 -17.57 -0.66
C THR A 181 -15.90 -16.85 -0.31
N LEU A 182 -15.46 -15.94 -1.20
CA LEU A 182 -14.33 -15.05 -0.93
C LEU A 182 -14.86 -13.73 -0.33
N LYS A 183 -14.02 -13.00 0.42
CA LYS A 183 -14.41 -11.77 1.14
C LYS A 183 -15.22 -10.74 0.33
N HIS A 184 -15.00 -10.69 -0.98
CA HIS A 184 -15.55 -9.68 -1.87
C HIS A 184 -16.20 -10.27 -3.14
N ARG A 185 -16.55 -11.56 -3.16
CA ARG A 185 -17.36 -12.19 -4.24
C ARG A 185 -17.69 -13.65 -3.91
N ARG A 186 -18.80 -14.15 -4.44
CA ARG A 186 -19.04 -15.61 -4.53
C ARG A 186 -18.33 -16.18 -5.75
N VAL A 187 -17.72 -17.36 -5.63
CA VAL A 187 -17.06 -18.05 -6.75
C VAL A 187 -17.45 -19.53 -6.79
N LYS A 188 -17.67 -20.06 -7.99
CA LYS A 188 -17.89 -21.49 -8.25
C LYS A 188 -17.00 -21.93 -9.41
N HIS A 189 -16.35 -23.09 -9.28
CA HIS A 189 -15.44 -23.65 -10.27
C HIS A 189 -16.00 -24.93 -10.88
N PHE A 190 -15.78 -25.07 -12.19
CA PHE A 190 -16.20 -26.20 -13.01
C PHE A 190 -15.02 -26.67 -13.87
N GLY A 191 -14.99 -27.95 -14.21
CA GLY A 191 -13.91 -28.63 -14.95
C GLY A 191 -12.66 -28.86 -14.11
N TYR A 192 -12.10 -27.79 -13.53
CA TYR A 192 -11.02 -27.87 -12.55
C TYR A 192 -11.20 -26.80 -11.47
N GLU A 193 -10.81 -27.12 -10.23
CA GLU A 193 -10.74 -26.17 -9.14
C GLU A 193 -9.53 -25.23 -9.31
N PHE A 194 -9.72 -23.94 -9.02
CA PHE A 194 -8.62 -22.98 -8.91
C PHE A 194 -8.14 -22.85 -7.46
N CYS A 195 -6.90 -23.23 -7.21
CA CYS A 195 -6.29 -23.24 -5.89
C CYS A 195 -5.70 -21.86 -5.54
N TYR A 196 -6.49 -21.01 -4.88
CA TYR A 196 -6.08 -19.65 -4.47
C TYR A 196 -4.81 -19.57 -3.58
N GLY A 197 -4.39 -20.67 -2.96
CA GLY A 197 -3.16 -20.69 -2.13
C GLY A 197 -1.87 -20.62 -2.96
N ASN A 198 -1.88 -21.18 -4.18
CA ASN A 198 -0.75 -21.15 -5.11
C ASN A 198 -1.08 -20.46 -6.46
N ASN A 199 -2.30 -19.92 -6.59
CA ASN A 199 -2.87 -19.35 -7.81
C ASN A 199 -2.72 -20.26 -9.04
N ASN A 200 -2.90 -21.57 -8.86
CA ASN A 200 -2.78 -22.55 -9.94
C ASN A 200 -3.97 -23.52 -9.95
N VAL A 201 -3.94 -24.47 -10.87
CA VAL A 201 -4.91 -25.56 -11.00
C VAL A 201 -4.18 -26.88 -10.74
N ASP A 202 -4.79 -27.78 -9.95
CA ASP A 202 -4.33 -29.16 -9.85
C ASP A 202 -4.68 -29.90 -11.15
N LYS A 203 -3.67 -30.10 -12.01
CA LYS A 203 -3.84 -30.64 -13.37
C LYS A 203 -4.20 -32.12 -13.38
N ASP A 204 -4.01 -32.80 -12.25
CA ASP A 204 -4.21 -34.24 -12.07
C ASP A 204 -5.53 -34.54 -11.33
N LYS A 205 -6.25 -33.50 -10.87
CA LYS A 205 -7.57 -33.58 -10.21
C LYS A 205 -8.63 -32.72 -10.92
N PRO A 206 -9.14 -33.14 -12.10
CA PRO A 206 -10.34 -32.54 -12.67
C PRO A 206 -11.56 -32.74 -11.74
N LEU A 207 -12.46 -31.77 -11.73
CA LEU A 207 -13.75 -31.86 -11.05
C LEU A 207 -14.68 -32.81 -11.84
N PRO A 208 -15.39 -33.75 -11.18
CA PRO A 208 -16.12 -34.79 -11.89
C PRO A 208 -17.37 -34.27 -12.62
N GLY A 209 -17.87 -33.09 -12.28
CA GLY A 209 -18.99 -32.44 -12.98
C GLY A 209 -18.65 -31.84 -14.36
N GLY A 210 -17.37 -31.79 -14.76
CA GLY A 210 -16.97 -31.22 -16.05
C GLY A 210 -17.35 -29.74 -16.20
N LEU A 211 -17.66 -29.30 -17.43
CA LEU A 211 -18.28 -28.00 -17.69
C LEU A 211 -19.81 -28.16 -17.81
N PRO A 212 -20.62 -27.19 -17.36
CA PRO A 212 -22.07 -27.25 -17.50
C PRO A 212 -22.52 -27.28 -18.98
N GLU A 213 -23.36 -28.26 -19.34
CA GLU A 213 -23.86 -28.49 -20.70
C GLU A 213 -24.52 -27.24 -21.32
N ILE A 214 -25.16 -26.40 -20.51
CA ILE A 214 -25.75 -25.10 -20.92
C ILE A 214 -24.72 -24.16 -21.60
N CYS A 215 -23.42 -24.36 -21.34
CA CYS A 215 -22.34 -23.58 -21.95
C CYS A 215 -21.90 -24.13 -23.32
N ASP A 216 -22.24 -25.37 -23.70
CA ASP A 216 -21.64 -26.02 -24.89
C ASP A 216 -22.01 -25.31 -26.19
N LEU A 217 -23.30 -25.02 -26.41
CA LEU A 217 -23.78 -24.27 -27.58
C LEU A 217 -23.11 -22.88 -27.70
N PHE A 218 -22.84 -22.23 -26.57
CA PHE A 218 -22.15 -20.95 -26.51
C PHE A 218 -20.65 -21.09 -26.85
N LEU A 219 -19.98 -22.13 -26.36
CA LEU A 219 -18.57 -22.41 -26.66
C LEU A 219 -18.38 -22.83 -28.12
N GLU A 220 -19.29 -23.61 -28.69
CA GLU A 220 -19.33 -23.95 -30.11
C GLU A 220 -19.52 -22.71 -31.00
N LYS A 221 -20.41 -21.79 -30.59
CA LYS A 221 -20.56 -20.47 -31.23
C LYS A 221 -19.26 -19.67 -31.18
N CYS A 222 -18.56 -19.64 -30.05
CA CYS A 222 -17.29 -18.92 -29.91
C CYS A 222 -16.16 -19.53 -30.77
N LEU A 223 -16.08 -20.86 -30.87
CA LEU A 223 -15.18 -21.56 -31.78
C LEU A 223 -15.48 -21.23 -33.25
N LYS A 224 -16.76 -21.32 -33.65
CA LYS A 224 -17.20 -21.07 -35.03
C LYS A 224 -16.97 -19.62 -35.48
N GLN A 225 -17.03 -18.66 -34.56
CA GLN A 225 -16.75 -17.24 -34.82
C GLN A 225 -15.25 -16.89 -34.68
N GLY A 226 -14.38 -17.84 -34.29
CA GLY A 226 -12.94 -17.61 -34.15
C GLY A 226 -12.52 -16.78 -32.94
N TYR A 227 -13.41 -16.57 -31.94
CA TYR A 227 -13.08 -15.89 -30.69
C TYR A 227 -12.16 -16.72 -29.79
N ILE A 228 -12.14 -18.04 -30.01
CA ILE A 228 -11.28 -19.03 -29.37
C ILE A 228 -10.87 -20.07 -30.42
N LYS A 229 -9.64 -20.58 -30.34
CA LYS A 229 -9.12 -21.67 -31.18
C LYS A 229 -9.32 -23.05 -30.53
N HIS A 230 -9.39 -23.10 -29.19
CA HIS A 230 -9.48 -24.35 -28.43
C HIS A 230 -10.71 -24.35 -27.52
N LYS A 231 -11.42 -25.49 -27.40
CA LYS A 231 -12.55 -25.63 -26.48
C LYS A 231 -12.04 -25.59 -25.01
N PRO A 232 -12.48 -24.61 -24.19
CA PRO A 232 -12.12 -24.50 -22.78
C PRO A 232 -12.50 -25.75 -21.99
N ASP A 233 -11.74 -26.02 -20.92
CA ASP A 233 -11.97 -27.13 -19.99
C ASP A 233 -11.92 -26.70 -18.52
N GLN A 234 -11.82 -25.39 -18.26
CA GLN A 234 -12.00 -24.78 -16.94
C GLN A 234 -12.98 -23.60 -17.05
N LEU A 235 -13.96 -23.54 -16.15
CA LEU A 235 -14.88 -22.40 -16.01
C LEU A 235 -14.86 -21.91 -14.55
N THR A 236 -14.66 -20.59 -14.39
CA THR A 236 -14.82 -19.90 -13.11
C THR A 236 -15.99 -18.93 -13.18
N VAL A 237 -17.05 -19.19 -12.43
CA VAL A 237 -18.19 -18.28 -12.26
C VAL A 237 -17.91 -17.38 -11.06
N ASN A 238 -17.85 -16.07 -11.27
CA ASN A 238 -17.71 -15.07 -10.21
C ASN A 238 -18.98 -14.22 -10.12
N GLN A 239 -19.48 -13.95 -8.92
CA GLN A 239 -20.60 -13.03 -8.70
C GLN A 239 -20.24 -11.91 -7.73
N TYR A 240 -20.57 -10.68 -8.13
CA TYR A 240 -20.21 -9.43 -7.48
C TYR A 240 -21.46 -8.64 -7.11
N GLU A 241 -21.60 -8.33 -5.82
CA GLU A 241 -22.63 -7.41 -5.33
C GLU A 241 -22.19 -5.93 -5.43
N PRO A 242 -23.10 -4.94 -5.39
CA PRO A 242 -22.75 -3.52 -5.47
C PRO A 242 -21.74 -3.08 -4.38
N GLY A 243 -20.55 -2.66 -4.81
CA GLY A 243 -19.42 -2.33 -3.93
C GLY A 243 -18.29 -3.37 -3.91
N GLN A 244 -18.53 -4.58 -4.43
CA GLN A 244 -17.54 -5.65 -4.55
C GLN A 244 -16.65 -5.49 -5.80
N GLY A 245 -15.62 -6.34 -5.91
CA GLY A 245 -14.62 -6.28 -6.97
C GLY A 245 -13.58 -7.39 -6.90
N ILE A 246 -12.57 -7.30 -7.77
CA ILE A 246 -11.42 -8.20 -7.82
C ILE A 246 -10.15 -7.34 -7.98
N PRO A 247 -9.09 -7.55 -7.17
CA PRO A 247 -7.87 -6.75 -7.30
C PRO A 247 -7.20 -6.95 -8.67
N PRO A 248 -6.40 -5.98 -9.16
CA PRO A 248 -5.63 -6.14 -10.39
C PRO A 248 -4.70 -7.37 -10.32
N HIS A 249 -4.80 -8.24 -11.33
CA HIS A 249 -4.03 -9.48 -11.43
C HIS A 249 -3.83 -9.90 -12.90
N ILE A 250 -2.96 -10.88 -13.11
CA ILE A 250 -2.77 -11.56 -14.41
C ILE A 250 -3.10 -13.04 -14.18
N ASP A 251 -3.81 -13.67 -15.12
CA ASP A 251 -4.09 -15.10 -15.04
C ASP A 251 -2.79 -15.91 -15.23
N THR A 252 -2.51 -16.81 -14.28
CA THR A 252 -1.25 -17.59 -14.21
C THR A 252 -0.86 -18.22 -15.54
N HIS A 253 0.39 -18.05 -15.95
CA HIS A 253 0.85 -18.43 -17.29
C HIS A 253 1.06 -19.94 -17.40
N SER A 254 1.53 -20.61 -16.33
CA SER A 254 1.62 -22.09 -16.29
C SER A 254 0.27 -22.80 -16.21
N ALA A 255 -0.77 -22.13 -15.72
CA ALA A 255 -2.08 -22.72 -15.45
C ALA A 255 -2.95 -22.79 -16.72
N PHE A 256 -2.93 -21.73 -17.53
CA PHE A 256 -3.86 -21.54 -18.64
C PHE A 256 -3.16 -21.16 -19.95
N GLU A 257 -3.78 -21.54 -21.06
CA GLU A 257 -3.35 -21.18 -22.42
C GLU A 257 -3.48 -19.66 -22.69
N ASP A 258 -3.26 -19.26 -23.95
CA ASP A 258 -3.32 -17.86 -24.39
C ASP A 258 -4.73 -17.27 -24.34
N GLU A 259 -5.74 -18.03 -24.76
CA GLU A 259 -7.11 -17.52 -24.94
C GLU A 259 -7.93 -17.65 -23.65
N ILE A 260 -8.41 -16.52 -23.15
CA ILE A 260 -9.27 -16.43 -21.98
C ILE A 260 -10.48 -15.56 -22.33
N ILE A 261 -11.68 -16.11 -22.17
CA ILE A 261 -12.92 -15.39 -22.47
C ILE A 261 -13.77 -15.22 -21.20
N SER A 262 -14.37 -14.04 -21.01
CA SER A 262 -15.22 -13.74 -19.86
C SER A 262 -16.56 -13.15 -20.32
N LEU A 263 -17.61 -13.94 -20.14
CA LEU A 263 -18.99 -13.58 -20.47
C LEU A 263 -19.61 -12.82 -19.28
N SER A 264 -20.15 -11.62 -19.53
CA SER A 264 -20.73 -10.73 -18.51
C SER A 264 -22.26 -10.83 -18.50
N LEU A 265 -22.84 -11.16 -17.33
CA LEU A 265 -24.26 -11.45 -17.13
C LEU A 265 -24.86 -10.64 -15.96
N GLY A 266 -26.17 -10.42 -16.01
CA GLY A 266 -26.97 -9.75 -14.98
C GLY A 266 -26.85 -8.23 -15.02
N ALA A 267 -25.64 -7.73 -14.80
CA ALA A 267 -25.34 -6.30 -14.78
C ALA A 267 -24.00 -5.99 -15.49
N GLU A 268 -23.90 -4.77 -16.00
CA GLU A 268 -22.68 -4.22 -16.58
C GLU A 268 -21.68 -3.76 -15.51
N ILE A 269 -20.40 -3.66 -15.87
CA ILE A 269 -19.36 -3.17 -14.96
C ILE A 269 -18.18 -2.59 -15.73
N VAL A 270 -17.45 -1.67 -15.09
CA VAL A 270 -16.14 -1.24 -15.60
C VAL A 270 -15.04 -2.15 -15.04
N MET A 271 -14.23 -2.69 -15.96
CA MET A 271 -12.99 -3.41 -15.67
C MET A 271 -11.79 -2.51 -15.97
N ASP A 272 -10.89 -2.40 -15.00
CA ASP A 272 -9.68 -1.58 -15.07
C ASP A 272 -8.52 -2.46 -15.57
N PHE A 273 -7.92 -2.10 -16.72
CA PHE A 273 -6.71 -2.71 -17.26
C PHE A 273 -5.50 -1.80 -17.01
N LYS A 274 -4.37 -2.36 -16.58
CA LYS A 274 -3.13 -1.61 -16.32
C LYS A 274 -1.90 -2.33 -16.85
N HIS A 275 -1.10 -1.59 -17.63
CA HIS A 275 0.18 -2.02 -18.17
C HIS A 275 1.34 -1.68 -17.21
N PRO A 276 2.46 -2.44 -17.22
CA PRO A 276 3.58 -2.20 -16.30
C PRO A 276 4.30 -0.86 -16.46
N ASP A 277 4.20 -0.20 -17.62
CA ASP A 277 4.77 1.16 -17.84
C ASP A 277 3.96 2.29 -17.19
N GLY A 278 2.79 1.98 -16.62
CA GLY A 278 1.89 2.95 -15.98
C GLY A 278 0.66 3.33 -16.81
N HIS A 279 0.54 2.91 -18.07
CA HIS A 279 -0.70 3.10 -18.83
C HIS A 279 -1.87 2.36 -18.16
N MET A 280 -3.03 3.02 -18.10
CA MET A 280 -4.28 2.47 -17.56
C MET A 280 -5.43 2.73 -18.53
N VAL A 281 -6.28 1.72 -18.70
CA VAL A 281 -7.43 1.73 -19.61
C VAL A 281 -8.63 1.19 -18.83
N ALA A 282 -9.64 2.02 -18.63
CA ALA A 282 -10.92 1.60 -18.06
C ALA A 282 -11.86 1.17 -19.20
N ILE A 283 -12.42 -0.03 -19.10
CA ILE A 283 -13.21 -0.65 -20.17
C ILE A 283 -14.57 -1.01 -19.62
N MET A 284 -15.62 -0.53 -20.31
CA MET A 284 -16.99 -0.89 -20.00
C MET A 284 -17.29 -2.30 -20.52
N LEU A 285 -17.82 -3.16 -19.66
CA LEU A 285 -18.27 -4.52 -19.98
C LEU A 285 -19.80 -4.57 -19.82
N PRO A 286 -20.58 -4.38 -20.90
CA PRO A 286 -22.04 -4.45 -20.83
C PRO A 286 -22.56 -5.84 -20.43
N ARG A 287 -23.83 -5.87 -20.06
CA ARG A 287 -24.61 -7.10 -19.93
C ARG A 287 -24.68 -7.84 -21.29
N CYS A 288 -24.68 -9.17 -21.27
CA CYS A 288 -24.62 -10.04 -22.45
C CYS A 288 -23.40 -9.79 -23.37
N SER A 289 -22.28 -9.29 -22.85
CA SER A 289 -21.04 -9.11 -23.61
C SER A 289 -19.99 -10.19 -23.35
N LEU A 290 -19.16 -10.46 -24.36
CA LEU A 290 -17.98 -11.32 -24.25
C LEU A 290 -16.71 -10.49 -24.30
N LEU A 291 -15.94 -10.51 -23.20
CA LEU A 291 -14.54 -10.08 -23.19
C LEU A 291 -13.67 -11.23 -23.71
N VAL A 292 -12.76 -10.96 -24.64
CA VAL A 292 -11.76 -11.90 -25.14
C VAL A 292 -10.39 -11.31 -24.87
N MET A 293 -9.57 -12.04 -24.10
CA MET A 293 -8.18 -11.72 -23.80
C MET A 293 -7.27 -12.74 -24.50
N ALA A 294 -6.35 -12.26 -25.32
CA ALA A 294 -5.28 -13.04 -25.93
C ALA A 294 -4.01 -12.18 -26.08
N GLY A 295 -2.86 -12.82 -26.24
CA GLY A 295 -1.58 -12.14 -26.43
C GLY A 295 -1.22 -11.19 -25.28
N GLU A 296 -0.87 -9.94 -25.61
CA GLU A 296 -0.39 -8.96 -24.63
C GLU A 296 -1.43 -8.68 -23.53
N SER A 297 -2.70 -8.50 -23.90
CA SER A 297 -3.80 -8.24 -22.97
C SER A 297 -4.02 -9.33 -21.92
N ARG A 298 -3.59 -10.58 -22.23
CA ARG A 298 -3.67 -11.75 -21.35
C ARG A 298 -2.39 -12.03 -20.57
N TYR A 299 -1.22 -11.73 -21.14
CA TYR A 299 0.07 -12.09 -20.54
C TYR A 299 0.79 -10.93 -19.84
N LEU A 300 0.54 -9.67 -20.20
CA LEU A 300 1.31 -8.53 -19.70
C LEU A 300 0.46 -7.50 -18.96
N TRP A 301 -0.78 -7.28 -19.42
CA TRP A 301 -1.71 -6.37 -18.76
C TRP A 301 -2.33 -7.02 -17.51
N THR A 302 -2.32 -6.28 -16.41
CA THR A 302 -3.14 -6.63 -15.23
C THR A 302 -4.57 -6.19 -15.47
N HIS A 303 -5.54 -7.00 -15.05
CA HIS A 303 -6.97 -6.68 -15.11
C HIS A 303 -7.60 -6.80 -13.72
N GLY A 304 -8.56 -5.92 -13.41
CA GLY A 304 -9.23 -5.89 -12.12
C GLY A 304 -10.57 -5.15 -12.17
N ILE A 305 -11.37 -5.30 -11.12
CA ILE A 305 -12.62 -4.54 -10.93
C ILE A 305 -12.46 -3.82 -9.60
N THR A 306 -12.22 -2.50 -9.65
CA THR A 306 -12.12 -1.68 -8.43
C THR A 306 -13.38 -1.86 -7.55
N PRO A 307 -13.25 -2.12 -6.23
CA PRO A 307 -14.39 -2.16 -5.31
C PRO A 307 -15.04 -0.78 -5.15
N ARG A 308 -16.16 -0.55 -5.85
CA ARG A 308 -16.95 0.70 -5.82
C ARG A 308 -18.43 0.42 -6.08
N LYS A 309 -19.31 1.32 -5.63
CA LYS A 309 -20.77 1.23 -5.83
C LYS A 309 -21.27 1.91 -7.12
N TYR A 310 -20.44 2.77 -7.68
CA TYR A 310 -20.73 3.54 -8.89
C TYR A 310 -19.55 3.46 -9.85
N ASP A 311 -19.83 3.33 -11.13
CA ASP A 311 -18.87 3.52 -12.20
C ASP A 311 -19.01 4.92 -12.80
N VAL A 312 -17.90 5.45 -13.33
CA VAL A 312 -17.89 6.68 -14.13
C VAL A 312 -17.88 6.25 -15.59
N ILE A 313 -18.93 6.60 -16.32
CA ILE A 313 -19.13 6.26 -17.74
C ILE A 313 -19.45 7.54 -18.53
N GLN A 314 -19.45 7.49 -19.86
CA GLN A 314 -19.96 8.62 -20.65
C GLN A 314 -21.50 8.62 -20.65
N ALA A 315 -22.12 9.81 -20.69
CA ALA A 315 -23.57 9.94 -20.70
C ALA A 315 -24.16 9.57 -22.06
N SER A 316 -23.41 9.79 -23.16
CA SER A 316 -23.73 9.22 -24.47
C SER A 316 -23.55 7.70 -24.57
N GLU A 317 -22.95 7.06 -23.56
CA GLU A 317 -22.81 5.59 -23.47
C GLU A 317 -23.96 4.92 -22.70
N LEU A 318 -24.91 5.68 -22.12
CA LEU A 318 -26.12 5.09 -21.52
C LEU A 318 -26.93 4.32 -22.58
N GLY A 319 -26.64 3.02 -22.68
CA GLY A 319 -27.35 2.05 -23.51
C GLY A 319 -26.72 1.67 -24.85
N GLN A 320 -25.57 2.22 -25.29
CA GLN A 320 -25.11 1.91 -26.67
C GLN A 320 -23.64 2.10 -27.13
N LYS A 321 -22.60 2.07 -26.28
CA LYS A 321 -21.24 1.78 -26.80
C LYS A 321 -20.38 0.92 -25.87
N VAL A 322 -19.67 -0.03 -26.49
CA VAL A 322 -18.45 -0.64 -25.96
C VAL A 322 -17.23 0.15 -26.38
N GLY A 323 -16.29 0.36 -25.46
CA GLY A 323 -14.99 0.93 -25.76
C GLY A 323 -14.17 1.28 -24.53
N THR A 324 -13.02 1.91 -24.79
CA THR A 324 -12.26 2.66 -23.79
C THR A 324 -13.11 3.81 -23.28
N ILE A 325 -13.29 3.94 -21.97
CA ILE A 325 -13.96 5.11 -21.37
C ILE A 325 -13.01 6.30 -21.54
N THR A 326 -13.19 7.08 -22.60
CA THR A 326 -12.35 8.26 -22.84
C THR A 326 -12.72 9.35 -21.83
N ALA A 327 -11.72 9.98 -21.24
CA ALA A 327 -11.94 11.00 -20.20
C ALA A 327 -12.23 12.38 -20.79
N ASP A 328 -13.18 12.46 -21.72
CA ASP A 328 -13.85 13.73 -22.01
C ASP A 328 -14.76 14.08 -20.83
N ALA A 329 -14.24 14.93 -19.93
CA ALA A 329 -14.98 15.44 -18.78
C ALA A 329 -16.29 16.17 -19.18
N GLY A 330 -16.45 16.54 -20.46
CA GLY A 330 -17.66 17.09 -21.04
C GLY A 330 -18.82 16.12 -21.20
N ASP A 331 -18.63 14.80 -21.09
CA ASP A 331 -19.71 13.80 -21.19
C ASP A 331 -19.81 12.82 -20.00
N LEU A 332 -18.94 12.88 -18.99
CA LEU A 332 -18.95 11.88 -17.91
C LEU A 332 -20.17 11.99 -16.96
N THR A 333 -20.70 10.84 -16.54
CA THR A 333 -21.75 10.66 -15.51
C THR A 333 -21.46 9.46 -14.60
N LEU A 334 -22.23 9.32 -13.51
CA LEU A 334 -22.24 8.12 -12.67
C LEU A 334 -23.27 7.11 -13.18
N ASN A 335 -22.94 5.83 -13.06
CA ASN A 335 -23.84 4.69 -13.20
C ASN A 335 -23.76 3.81 -11.96
N ARG A 336 -24.90 3.33 -11.44
CA ARG A 336 -24.93 2.53 -10.20
C ARG A 336 -24.68 1.06 -10.55
N ARG A 337 -23.76 0.42 -9.83
CA ARG A 337 -23.55 -1.03 -9.98
C ARG A 337 -24.73 -1.81 -9.42
N GLU A 338 -25.08 -2.88 -10.11
CA GLU A 338 -26.03 -3.90 -9.69
C GLU A 338 -25.31 -5.26 -9.59
N THR A 339 -26.02 -6.33 -9.23
CA THR A 339 -25.42 -7.66 -9.05
C THR A 339 -24.98 -8.24 -10.40
N ARG A 340 -23.66 -8.34 -10.62
CA ARG A 340 -23.07 -8.90 -11.84
C ARG A 340 -22.58 -10.33 -11.60
N THR A 341 -22.88 -11.23 -12.53
CA THR A 341 -22.24 -12.55 -12.61
C THR A 341 -21.37 -12.62 -13.87
N SER A 342 -20.21 -13.25 -13.80
CA SER A 342 -19.32 -13.43 -14.96
C SER A 342 -18.80 -14.86 -15.06
N PHE A 343 -18.92 -15.45 -16.25
CA PHE A 343 -18.46 -16.79 -16.57
C PHE A 343 -17.13 -16.67 -17.32
N THR A 344 -16.02 -16.99 -16.66
CA THR A 344 -14.68 -16.93 -17.25
C THR A 344 -14.22 -18.32 -17.64
N PHE A 345 -14.09 -18.56 -18.94
CA PHE A 345 -13.69 -19.83 -19.53
C PHE A 345 -12.21 -19.79 -19.93
N ARG A 346 -11.49 -20.87 -19.63
CA ARG A 346 -10.05 -21.02 -19.87
C ARG A 346 -9.72 -22.44 -20.33
N LYS A 347 -8.65 -22.59 -21.10
CA LYS A 347 -8.04 -23.90 -21.40
C LYS A 347 -6.87 -24.14 -20.45
N VAL A 348 -6.87 -25.26 -19.73
CA VAL A 348 -5.77 -25.65 -18.83
C VAL A 348 -4.54 -26.01 -19.67
N ARG A 349 -3.45 -25.29 -19.42
CA ARG A 349 -2.16 -25.49 -20.09
C ARG A 349 -1.47 -26.74 -19.55
N ARG A 350 -0.97 -27.62 -20.43
CA ARG A 350 -0.24 -28.83 -20.02
C ARG A 350 1.28 -28.66 -19.97
N SER A 351 1.87 -27.94 -20.93
CA SER A 351 3.32 -27.62 -20.99
C SER A 351 3.70 -26.39 -20.15
N PRO A 352 4.98 -26.15 -19.84
CA PRO A 352 5.44 -24.84 -19.34
C PRO A 352 5.19 -23.71 -20.35
N CYS A 353 4.84 -22.51 -19.89
CA CYS A 353 4.59 -21.37 -20.77
C CYS A 353 5.88 -20.69 -21.26
N ASN A 354 5.98 -20.48 -22.56
CA ASN A 354 7.12 -19.86 -23.26
C ASN A 354 6.74 -18.54 -23.97
N CYS A 355 5.74 -17.81 -23.47
CA CYS A 355 5.32 -16.51 -24.02
C CYS A 355 6.43 -15.46 -24.02
N ILE A 356 6.34 -14.44 -24.88
CA ILE A 356 7.35 -13.37 -25.06
C ILE A 356 7.48 -12.38 -23.87
N TYR A 357 6.89 -12.69 -22.71
CA TYR A 357 6.77 -11.81 -21.53
C TYR A 357 7.39 -12.47 -20.27
N PRO A 358 8.70 -12.75 -20.24
CA PRO A 358 9.36 -13.46 -19.14
C PRO A 358 9.27 -12.72 -17.79
N SER A 359 9.23 -11.38 -17.81
CA SER A 359 9.15 -10.51 -16.61
C SER A 359 7.92 -10.74 -15.74
N VAL A 360 6.86 -11.33 -16.30
CA VAL A 360 5.59 -11.64 -15.63
C VAL A 360 5.24 -13.13 -15.62
N CYS A 361 5.81 -13.91 -16.55
CA CYS A 361 5.56 -15.35 -16.70
C CYS A 361 6.14 -16.21 -15.58
N ASP A 362 5.28 -16.89 -14.81
CA ASP A 362 5.69 -17.80 -13.72
C ASP A 362 6.47 -19.03 -14.22
N SER A 363 6.17 -19.55 -15.42
CA SER A 363 6.91 -20.68 -16.01
C SER A 363 8.36 -20.33 -16.37
N GLN A 364 8.62 -19.11 -16.85
CA GLN A 364 9.97 -18.66 -17.23
C GLN A 364 10.73 -18.07 -16.05
N LYS A 365 10.04 -17.45 -15.09
CA LYS A 365 10.58 -17.23 -13.74
C LYS A 365 11.01 -18.55 -13.09
N GLY A 366 10.36 -19.68 -13.39
CA GLY A 366 10.83 -21.00 -12.97
C GLY A 366 12.23 -21.37 -13.48
N GLN A 367 12.68 -20.83 -14.63
CA GLN A 367 14.05 -21.01 -15.14
C GLN A 367 15.06 -20.03 -14.51
N GLN A 368 14.63 -18.80 -14.21
CA GLN A 368 15.33 -17.92 -13.27
C GLN A 368 14.98 -18.30 -11.83
N ARG A 369 15.49 -19.46 -11.35
CA ARG A 369 15.33 -19.91 -9.96
C ARG A 369 15.30 -18.70 -9.01
N GLN A 370 14.18 -18.50 -8.30
CA GLN A 370 14.26 -17.86 -7.00
C GLN A 370 15.12 -18.79 -6.15
N VAL A 371 16.43 -18.58 -6.19
CA VAL A 371 17.35 -19.07 -5.18
C VAL A 371 16.77 -18.53 -3.88
N GLN A 372 16.29 -19.42 -3.01
CA GLN A 372 15.88 -18.99 -1.68
C GLN A 372 17.06 -18.24 -1.09
N PRO A 373 16.86 -16.99 -0.64
CA PRO A 373 17.96 -16.07 -0.39
C PRO A 373 18.93 -16.71 0.58
N SER A 374 20.14 -16.99 0.12
CA SER A 374 21.14 -17.75 0.87
C SER A 374 22.09 -16.79 1.57
N PHE A 375 22.86 -17.34 2.51
CA PHE A 375 23.98 -16.63 3.09
C PHE A 375 24.99 -16.28 1.97
N PRO A 376 25.52 -15.06 1.93
CA PRO A 376 26.52 -14.67 0.93
C PRO A 376 27.88 -15.28 1.28
N HIS A 377 28.57 -15.83 0.29
CA HIS A 377 29.92 -16.40 0.46
C HIS A 377 31.01 -15.60 -0.29
N SER A 378 30.62 -14.50 -0.95
CA SER A 378 31.49 -13.61 -1.70
C SER A 378 31.00 -12.16 -1.65
N GLU A 379 31.88 -11.19 -1.89
CA GLU A 379 31.53 -9.76 -1.94
C GLU A 379 30.43 -9.48 -2.98
N MET A 380 30.49 -10.14 -4.14
CA MET A 380 29.49 -9.97 -5.20
C MET A 380 28.11 -10.50 -4.80
N GLU A 381 28.04 -11.58 -4.03
CA GLU A 381 26.77 -12.11 -3.48
C GLU A 381 26.23 -11.20 -2.38
N ALA A 382 27.10 -10.73 -1.48
CA ALA A 382 26.76 -9.77 -0.43
C ALA A 382 26.15 -8.48 -1.02
N SER A 383 26.83 -7.90 -2.01
CA SER A 383 26.37 -6.72 -2.74
C SER A 383 25.04 -6.94 -3.47
N LYS A 384 24.82 -8.13 -4.06
CA LYS A 384 23.53 -8.50 -4.68
C LYS A 384 22.40 -8.66 -3.65
N LEU A 385 22.68 -9.31 -2.51
CA LEU A 385 21.71 -9.49 -1.43
C LEU A 385 21.28 -8.14 -0.85
N GLU A 386 22.24 -7.25 -0.60
CA GLU A 386 22.00 -5.86 -0.17
C GLU A 386 21.22 -5.06 -1.22
N GLN A 387 21.55 -5.20 -2.50
CA GLN A 387 20.82 -4.53 -3.58
C GLN A 387 19.35 -4.95 -3.65
N GLU A 388 19.04 -6.23 -3.45
CA GLU A 388 17.68 -6.76 -3.50
C GLU A 388 16.89 -6.49 -2.21
N TYR A 389 17.47 -6.87 -1.06
CA TYR A 389 16.78 -6.89 0.24
C TYR A 389 17.11 -5.67 1.14
N VAL A 390 17.86 -4.68 0.65
CA VAL A 390 18.06 -3.40 1.35
C VAL A 390 17.77 -2.23 0.41
N HIS A 391 18.55 -2.07 -0.66
CA HIS A 391 18.53 -0.85 -1.48
C HIS A 391 17.19 -0.66 -2.20
N LYS A 392 16.73 -1.65 -2.99
CA LYS A 392 15.41 -1.59 -3.65
C LYS A 392 14.29 -1.39 -2.64
N VAL A 393 14.31 -2.14 -1.54
CA VAL A 393 13.27 -2.08 -0.51
C VAL A 393 13.16 -0.69 0.09
N TYR A 394 14.27 -0.05 0.49
CA TYR A 394 14.22 1.29 1.06
C TYR A 394 13.77 2.36 0.05
N GLU A 395 14.18 2.22 -1.21
CA GLU A 395 13.71 3.08 -2.30
C GLU A 395 12.19 3.01 -2.47
N GLU A 396 11.61 1.81 -2.47
CA GLU A 396 10.16 1.60 -2.61
C GLU A 396 9.35 2.00 -1.37
N ILE A 397 9.87 1.81 -0.16
CA ILE A 397 9.12 2.08 1.08
C ILE A 397 9.33 3.49 1.64
N ALA A 398 10.21 4.31 1.04
CA ALA A 398 10.69 5.60 1.56
C ALA A 398 9.59 6.50 2.16
N ALA A 399 8.49 6.74 1.43
CA ALA A 399 7.39 7.57 1.88
C ALA A 399 6.66 6.99 3.13
N HIS A 400 6.39 5.69 3.14
CA HIS A 400 5.77 5.01 4.29
C HIS A 400 6.75 4.90 5.48
N PHE A 401 8.05 4.71 5.22
CA PHE A 401 9.09 4.78 6.24
C PHE A 401 9.12 6.16 6.90
N SER A 402 9.14 7.23 6.11
CA SER A 402 9.23 8.60 6.61
C SER A 402 8.01 9.00 7.46
N SER A 403 6.80 8.70 7.00
CA SER A 403 5.56 8.99 7.74
C SER A 403 5.46 8.27 9.09
N THR A 404 6.06 7.09 9.22
CA THR A 404 5.98 6.26 10.44
C THR A 404 7.09 6.52 11.46
N ARG A 405 8.17 7.23 11.09
CA ARG A 405 9.41 7.36 11.90
C ARG A 405 9.93 8.80 11.96
N HIS A 406 9.23 9.65 12.71
CA HIS A 406 9.60 11.06 12.89
C HIS A 406 10.11 11.42 14.30
N SER A 407 9.91 10.57 15.31
CA SER A 407 10.34 10.85 16.68
C SER A 407 11.82 10.46 16.89
N PRO A 408 12.73 11.40 17.24
CA PRO A 408 14.12 11.10 17.53
C PRO A 408 14.26 10.40 18.89
N TRP A 409 15.34 9.64 19.08
CA TRP A 409 15.59 8.90 20.33
C TRP A 409 16.39 9.76 21.32
N PRO A 410 16.04 9.78 22.63
CA PRO A 410 16.62 10.72 23.59
C PRO A 410 18.15 10.70 23.70
N GLN A 411 18.76 9.52 23.77
CA GLN A 411 20.22 9.38 23.92
C GLN A 411 21.00 9.95 22.72
N ILE A 412 20.47 9.81 21.50
CA ILE A 412 21.08 10.38 20.28
C ILE A 412 20.90 11.91 20.26
N VAL A 413 19.75 12.41 20.72
CA VAL A 413 19.53 13.85 20.90
C VAL A 413 20.46 14.44 21.96
N GLU A 414 20.74 13.70 23.03
CA GLU A 414 21.66 14.09 24.10
C GLU A 414 23.10 14.16 23.58
N PHE A 415 23.57 13.12 22.86
CA PHE A 415 24.87 13.11 22.19
C PHE A 415 25.02 14.34 21.25
N LEU A 416 24.07 14.57 20.35
CA LEU A 416 24.09 15.72 19.44
C LEU A 416 23.98 17.09 20.15
N ARG A 417 23.51 17.14 21.40
CA ARG A 417 23.46 18.38 22.20
C ARG A 417 24.71 18.59 23.06
N SER A 418 25.45 17.53 23.36
CA SER A 418 26.74 17.63 24.07
C SER A 418 27.91 18.07 23.19
N LEU A 419 27.76 18.01 21.86
CA LEU A 419 28.79 18.45 20.93
C LEU A 419 29.03 19.97 21.00
N PRO A 420 30.29 20.44 20.85
CA PRO A 420 30.61 21.86 20.80
C PRO A 420 29.86 22.62 19.70
N LYS A 421 29.59 23.91 19.94
CA LYS A 421 29.00 24.78 18.90
C LYS A 421 29.95 24.92 17.71
N GLY A 422 29.39 24.92 16.51
CA GLY A 422 30.12 24.95 15.25
C GLY A 422 30.69 23.60 14.82
N SER A 423 30.42 22.50 15.54
CA SER A 423 30.94 21.20 15.15
C SER A 423 30.35 20.66 13.84
N ILE A 424 31.20 20.04 13.02
CA ILE A 424 30.85 19.39 11.75
C ILE A 424 30.46 17.95 12.02
N VAL A 425 29.25 17.55 11.62
CA VAL A 425 28.69 16.22 11.90
C VAL A 425 28.18 15.55 10.63
N ALA A 426 28.56 14.28 10.41
CA ALA A 426 27.99 13.44 9.37
C ALA A 426 26.95 12.46 9.93
N ASP A 427 25.75 12.41 9.34
CA ASP A 427 24.71 11.39 9.60
C ASP A 427 24.75 10.35 8.46
N VAL A 428 25.48 9.25 8.69
CA VAL A 428 25.79 8.24 7.67
C VAL A 428 24.72 7.14 7.69
N GLY A 429 23.88 7.15 6.66
CA GLY A 429 22.58 6.47 6.61
C GLY A 429 21.49 7.28 7.30
N CYS A 430 21.37 8.57 6.95
CA CYS A 430 20.47 9.52 7.61
C CYS A 430 18.97 9.21 7.42
N GLY A 431 18.63 8.32 6.49
CA GLY A 431 17.26 8.01 6.10
C GLY A 431 16.49 9.27 5.72
N ASN A 432 15.35 9.49 6.37
CA ASN A 432 14.50 10.67 6.16
C ASN A 432 15.00 11.95 6.87
N GLY A 433 16.26 12.02 7.28
CA GLY A 433 16.85 13.20 7.93
C GLY A 433 16.34 13.44 9.34
N LYS A 434 15.99 12.38 10.08
CA LYS A 434 15.35 12.46 11.40
C LYS A 434 16.19 13.21 12.45
N TYR A 435 17.53 13.16 12.34
CA TYR A 435 18.45 13.79 13.27
C TYR A 435 19.05 15.11 12.76
N LEU A 436 19.02 15.35 11.45
CA LEU A 436 19.46 16.59 10.83
C LEU A 436 18.62 17.76 11.35
N GLY A 437 19.28 18.85 11.77
CA GLY A 437 18.63 20.06 12.28
C GLY A 437 18.08 19.97 13.72
N ILE A 438 18.33 18.89 14.48
CA ILE A 438 17.95 18.80 15.90
C ILE A 438 18.71 19.82 16.76
N ASN A 439 19.99 20.05 16.45
CA ASN A 439 20.81 21.07 17.08
C ASN A 439 21.24 22.09 16.01
N LYS A 440 20.71 23.32 16.10
CA LYS A 440 21.00 24.39 15.14
C LYS A 440 22.39 25.02 15.31
N ASP A 441 23.07 24.71 16.40
CA ASP A 441 24.44 25.17 16.64
C ASP A 441 25.48 24.25 15.95
N LEU A 442 25.07 23.25 15.17
CA LEU A 442 25.95 22.30 14.47
C LEU A 442 25.82 22.40 12.95
N TYR A 443 26.91 22.11 12.24
CA TYR A 443 26.91 21.92 10.79
C TYR A 443 26.72 20.44 10.47
N MET A 444 25.47 20.01 10.32
CA MET A 444 25.12 18.62 10.02
C MET A 444 24.92 18.40 8.52
N VAL A 445 25.50 17.32 7.98
CA VAL A 445 25.22 16.81 6.63
C VAL A 445 24.84 15.33 6.70
N GLY A 446 23.79 14.94 6.00
CA GLY A 446 23.36 13.54 5.89
C GLY A 446 23.85 12.88 4.61
N CYS A 447 23.98 11.56 4.64
CA CYS A 447 24.01 10.78 3.42
C CYS A 447 23.21 9.49 3.55
N ASP A 448 22.62 9.02 2.46
CA ASP A 448 21.89 7.76 2.40
C ASP A 448 22.04 7.11 1.02
N ARG A 449 21.83 5.80 0.93
CA ARG A 449 21.90 5.06 -0.34
C ARG A 449 20.65 5.22 -1.18
N SER A 450 19.51 5.50 -0.53
CA SER A 450 18.21 5.70 -1.18
C SER A 450 18.03 7.13 -1.66
N LYS A 451 17.73 7.31 -2.96
CA LYS A 451 17.47 8.62 -3.53
C LYS A 451 16.17 9.20 -2.98
N ASN A 452 15.10 8.39 -2.92
CA ASN A 452 13.81 8.81 -2.37
C ASN A 452 13.88 9.27 -0.90
N LEU A 453 14.80 8.72 -0.09
CA LEU A 453 15.01 9.21 1.29
C LEU A 453 15.78 10.53 1.34
N VAL A 454 16.79 10.72 0.48
CA VAL A 454 17.52 12.00 0.33
C VAL A 454 16.61 13.11 -0.25
N ASP A 455 15.75 12.80 -1.21
CA ASP A 455 14.77 13.75 -1.74
C ASP A 455 13.84 14.27 -0.63
N ILE A 456 13.40 13.39 0.29
CA ILE A 456 12.61 13.75 1.48
C ILE A 456 13.40 14.64 2.47
N CYS A 457 14.73 14.56 2.50
CA CYS A 457 15.56 15.52 3.23
C CYS A 457 15.57 16.89 2.54
N GLY A 458 15.69 16.92 1.22
CA GLY A 458 15.57 18.14 0.40
C GLY A 458 14.21 18.84 0.57
N GLU A 459 13.09 18.11 0.57
CA GLU A 459 11.75 18.63 0.87
C GLU A 459 11.64 19.32 2.24
N LYS A 460 12.49 18.94 3.20
CA LYS A 460 12.56 19.51 4.54
C LYS A 460 13.58 20.66 4.66
N ASN A 461 14.29 21.00 3.59
CA ASN A 461 15.45 21.91 3.58
C ASN A 461 16.57 21.42 4.52
N LEU A 462 16.94 20.14 4.39
CA LEU A 462 18.04 19.52 5.13
C LEU A 462 19.15 19.13 4.15
N GLU A 463 20.40 19.42 4.52
CA GLU A 463 21.58 19.09 3.72
C GLU A 463 21.82 17.57 3.71
N ALA A 464 21.55 16.92 2.59
CA ALA A 464 21.82 15.50 2.40
C ALA A 464 22.16 15.16 0.93
N PHE A 465 22.95 14.10 0.72
CA PHE A 465 23.32 13.61 -0.62
C PHE A 465 23.27 12.07 -0.70
N VAL A 466 23.19 11.54 -1.93
CA VAL A 466 23.17 10.08 -2.17
C VAL A 466 24.60 9.54 -2.20
N CYS A 467 24.91 8.54 -1.37
CA CYS A 467 26.18 7.79 -1.47
C CYS A 467 26.08 6.37 -0.91
N ASP A 468 27.16 5.61 -1.02
CA ASP A 468 27.34 4.36 -0.28
C ASP A 468 28.01 4.64 1.07
N ALA A 469 27.57 3.98 2.14
CA ALA A 469 28.18 4.16 3.47
C ALA A 469 29.53 3.41 3.61
N LEU A 470 29.89 2.56 2.63
CA LEU A 470 31.23 2.00 2.47
C LEU A 470 32.24 2.98 1.83
N SER A 471 31.77 4.08 1.23
CA SER A 471 32.61 5.07 0.55
C SER A 471 31.90 6.42 0.47
N VAL A 472 32.05 7.21 1.54
CA VAL A 472 31.42 8.52 1.70
C VAL A 472 32.30 9.58 1.02
N PRO A 473 31.79 10.38 0.07
CA PRO A 473 32.53 11.40 -0.69
C PRO A 473 32.86 12.67 0.13
N MET A 474 33.27 12.49 1.38
CA MET A 474 33.77 13.53 2.30
C MET A 474 35.26 13.31 2.60
N ARG A 475 35.98 14.39 2.90
CA ARG A 475 37.43 14.35 3.16
C ARG A 475 37.72 13.56 4.45
N SER A 476 38.81 12.80 4.46
CA SER A 476 39.28 12.15 5.69
C SER A 476 39.62 13.20 6.74
N GLY A 477 39.22 12.98 8.00
CA GLY A 477 39.51 13.93 9.07
C GLY A 477 38.70 15.23 9.06
N SER A 478 37.58 15.33 8.32
CA SER A 478 36.78 16.56 8.25
C SER A 478 35.66 16.67 9.28
N CYS A 479 35.30 15.57 9.96
CA CYS A 479 34.15 15.54 10.88
C CYS A 479 34.61 15.56 12.34
N ASP A 480 33.94 16.34 13.17
CA ASP A 480 34.12 16.36 14.63
C ASP A 480 33.33 15.22 15.29
N ALA A 481 32.18 14.89 14.71
CA ALA A 481 31.42 13.72 15.06
C ALA A 481 30.78 13.03 13.86
N CYS A 482 30.43 11.75 14.02
CA CYS A 482 29.61 11.00 13.09
C CYS A 482 28.49 10.28 13.86
N ILE A 483 27.34 10.08 13.21
CA ILE A 483 26.31 9.17 13.70
C ILE A 483 25.97 8.16 12.61
N SER A 484 25.70 6.91 12.99
CA SER A 484 25.18 5.89 12.08
C SER A 484 24.16 5.04 12.81
N ILE A 485 22.88 5.31 12.55
CA ILE A 485 21.77 4.89 13.40
C ILE A 485 20.85 3.93 12.66
N ALA A 486 20.88 2.66 13.06
CA ALA A 486 20.14 1.57 12.41
C ALA A 486 20.53 1.36 10.93
N VAL A 487 21.84 1.31 10.68
CA VAL A 487 22.43 1.20 9.33
C VAL A 487 23.32 -0.03 9.20
N ILE A 488 24.30 -0.22 10.11
CA ILE A 488 25.36 -1.24 9.94
C ILE A 488 24.81 -2.67 9.90
N HIS A 489 23.65 -2.93 10.52
CA HIS A 489 22.95 -4.21 10.42
C HIS A 489 22.40 -4.55 9.02
N HIS A 490 22.46 -3.65 8.05
CA HIS A 490 22.09 -3.93 6.68
C HIS A 490 23.23 -4.52 5.84
N PHE A 491 24.49 -4.51 6.32
CA PHE A 491 25.61 -5.11 5.61
C PHE A 491 25.73 -6.61 5.90
N SER A 492 25.78 -7.38 4.82
CA SER A 492 25.50 -8.81 4.82
C SER A 492 26.68 -9.73 5.14
N THR A 493 27.88 -9.16 5.26
CA THR A 493 29.07 -9.88 5.73
C THR A 493 29.81 -9.06 6.79
N ALA A 494 30.60 -9.75 7.63
CA ALA A 494 31.36 -9.13 8.71
C ALA A 494 32.37 -8.10 8.18
N GLU A 495 32.97 -8.37 7.02
CA GLU A 495 33.95 -7.51 6.36
C GLU A 495 33.31 -6.18 5.92
N ARG A 496 32.07 -6.21 5.40
CA ARG A 496 31.33 -5.00 5.00
C ARG A 496 30.86 -4.20 6.23
N ARG A 497 30.48 -4.87 7.31
CA ARG A 497 30.18 -4.23 8.61
C ARG A 497 31.42 -3.52 9.16
N LEU A 498 32.58 -4.19 9.16
CA LEU A 498 33.87 -3.62 9.59
C LEU A 498 34.30 -2.46 8.69
N ALA A 499 34.20 -2.60 7.37
CA ALA A 499 34.54 -1.55 6.40
C ALA A 499 33.72 -0.27 6.62
N THR A 500 32.43 -0.39 6.95
CA THR A 500 31.58 0.77 7.30
C THR A 500 32.06 1.46 8.58
N ILE A 501 32.47 0.71 9.60
CA ILE A 501 33.01 1.29 10.86
C ILE A 501 34.36 1.97 10.60
N HIS A 502 35.22 1.36 9.78
CA HIS A 502 36.47 1.95 9.33
C HIS A 502 36.24 3.24 8.52
N GLU A 503 35.19 3.29 7.70
CA GLU A 503 34.82 4.50 6.96
C GLU A 503 34.34 5.63 7.87
N LEU A 504 33.55 5.33 8.90
CA LEU A 504 33.21 6.31 9.96
C LEU A 504 34.49 6.83 10.66
N ALA A 505 35.43 5.94 10.98
CA ALA A 505 36.72 6.32 11.55
C ALA A 505 37.57 7.15 10.58
N ARG A 506 37.48 6.95 9.26
CA ARG A 506 38.15 7.77 8.25
C ARG A 506 37.64 9.22 8.26
N LEU A 507 36.33 9.41 8.34
CA LEU A 507 35.67 10.73 8.33
C LEU A 507 36.03 11.60 9.55
N LEU A 508 36.13 10.98 10.73
CA LEU A 508 36.49 11.67 11.97
C LEU A 508 37.89 12.28 11.93
N ARG A 509 38.06 13.47 12.52
CA ARG A 509 39.37 14.00 12.93
C ARG A 509 39.88 13.26 14.19
N PRO A 510 41.19 13.28 14.51
CA PRO A 510 41.69 12.78 15.80
C PRO A 510 40.96 13.45 16.98
N GLY A 511 40.57 12.66 17.98
CA GLY A 511 39.69 13.09 19.08
C GLY A 511 38.22 13.32 18.72
N GLY A 512 37.82 13.16 17.45
CA GLY A 512 36.42 13.16 17.01
C GLY A 512 35.70 11.88 17.43
N THR A 513 34.37 11.93 17.56
CA THR A 513 33.58 10.80 18.10
C THR A 513 32.47 10.28 17.18
N ALA A 514 32.28 8.96 17.10
CA ALA A 514 31.18 8.34 16.36
C ALA A 514 30.18 7.65 17.30
N LEU A 515 28.88 7.85 17.07
CA LEU A 515 27.81 7.12 17.75
C LEU A 515 27.14 6.13 16.79
N ILE A 516 27.25 4.84 17.11
CA ILE A 516 26.72 3.73 16.32
C ILE A 516 25.57 3.07 17.07
N TYR A 517 24.46 2.78 16.37
CA TYR A 517 23.30 2.05 16.88
C TYR A 517 22.94 0.90 15.93
N VAL A 518 22.89 -0.33 16.44
CA VAL A 518 22.51 -1.55 15.69
C VAL A 518 21.43 -2.33 16.42
N TRP A 519 20.63 -3.13 15.71
CA TRP A 519 19.58 -3.94 16.36
C TRP A 519 20.22 -5.07 17.17
N ALA A 520 19.74 -5.27 18.41
CA ALA A 520 20.18 -6.35 19.26
C ALA A 520 19.42 -7.66 18.95
N MET A 521 20.12 -8.78 19.06
CA MET A 521 19.51 -10.12 19.14
C MET A 521 18.65 -10.22 20.41
N GLU A 522 19.17 -9.68 21.52
CA GLU A 522 18.57 -9.65 22.85
C GLU A 522 17.48 -8.57 22.94
N GLN A 523 16.26 -8.92 22.56
CA GLN A 523 15.10 -8.02 22.70
C GLN A 523 14.50 -8.00 24.12
N GLU A 524 15.01 -8.83 25.02
CA GLU A 524 14.80 -8.75 26.47
C GLU A 524 16.18 -8.76 27.15
N TYR A 525 16.44 -7.73 27.96
CA TYR A 525 17.75 -7.55 28.60
C TYR A 525 17.55 -7.14 30.06
N LYS A 526 18.26 -7.79 30.99
CA LYS A 526 18.14 -7.58 32.45
C LYS A 526 16.68 -7.56 32.94
N ASN A 527 15.90 -8.56 32.52
CA ASN A 527 14.46 -8.73 32.79
C ASN A 527 13.57 -7.56 32.33
N GLN A 528 14.03 -6.77 31.34
CA GLN A 528 13.24 -5.71 30.70
C GLN A 528 13.11 -5.96 29.19
N LYS A 529 11.88 -6.29 28.77
CA LYS A 529 11.50 -6.35 27.35
C LYS A 529 11.64 -4.98 26.67
N SER A 530 12.20 -4.97 25.48
CA SER A 530 12.32 -3.78 24.63
C SER A 530 10.95 -3.25 24.18
N LYS A 531 10.93 -2.04 23.59
CA LYS A 531 9.74 -1.51 22.90
C LYS A 531 9.34 -2.31 21.65
N TYR A 532 10.19 -3.19 21.15
CA TYR A 532 9.89 -4.04 20.00
C TYR A 532 8.95 -5.19 20.38
N LEU A 533 9.19 -5.84 21.53
CA LEU A 533 8.34 -6.93 22.07
C LEU A 533 7.10 -6.42 22.84
N LYS A 534 7.12 -5.18 23.34
CA LYS A 534 5.98 -4.61 24.08
C LYS A 534 4.83 -4.28 23.13
N GLU A 535 3.75 -5.06 23.24
CA GLU A 535 2.47 -4.70 22.63
C GLU A 535 1.94 -3.37 23.19
N LYS A 536 1.10 -2.69 22.41
CA LYS A 536 0.34 -1.55 22.93
C LYS A 536 -0.79 -2.09 23.81
N ASN A 537 -0.59 -2.10 25.12
CA ASN A 537 -1.62 -2.48 26.09
C ASN A 537 -2.93 -1.72 25.84
N GLY A 538 -3.90 -2.40 25.24
CA GLY A 538 -5.33 -2.17 25.40
C GLY A 538 -5.90 -3.38 26.14
N SER A 539 -6.88 -3.14 27.02
CA SER A 539 -7.52 -4.14 27.90
C SER A 539 -6.55 -4.97 28.77
N LYS A 540 -6.51 -4.64 30.07
CA LYS A 540 -6.31 -5.67 31.08
C LYS A 540 -7.50 -6.62 30.97
N ASP A 541 -7.29 -7.90 30.74
CA ASP A 541 -8.27 -8.90 31.12
C ASP A 541 -7.60 -10.13 31.73
N LYS A 542 -8.35 -10.66 32.69
CA LYS A 542 -8.03 -11.65 33.72
C LYS A 542 -7.36 -12.92 33.18
N GLU A 543 -6.40 -13.42 33.95
CA GLU A 543 -6.05 -14.85 33.92
C GLU A 543 -7.23 -15.65 34.50
N GLU A 544 -7.79 -16.57 33.71
CA GLU A 544 -8.61 -17.66 34.23
C GLU A 544 -7.73 -18.90 34.38
N GLU A 545 -7.59 -19.38 35.60
CA GLU A 545 -6.93 -20.65 35.90
C GLU A 545 -7.75 -21.82 35.33
N ILE A 546 -7.15 -22.63 34.46
CA ILE A 546 -7.65 -23.99 34.20
C ILE A 546 -6.65 -24.97 34.79
N ASN A 547 -7.07 -25.58 35.90
CA ASN A 547 -6.39 -26.69 36.54
C ASN A 547 -6.23 -27.88 35.60
N THR A 548 -4.99 -28.33 35.38
CA THR A 548 -4.66 -29.75 35.25
C THR A 548 -3.44 -30.05 36.10
N GLY A 549 -3.69 -30.59 37.31
CA GLY A 549 -2.63 -30.92 38.24
C GLY A 549 -2.02 -32.29 37.95
N THR A 550 -0.70 -32.38 38.05
CA THR A 550 -0.04 -33.57 38.62
C THR A 550 1.04 -33.08 39.57
N ALA A 551 0.88 -33.35 40.86
CA ALA A 551 1.84 -32.96 41.87
C ALA A 551 3.03 -33.94 41.89
N GLN A 552 4.25 -33.42 41.94
CA GLN A 552 5.33 -34.00 42.76
C GLN A 552 6.44 -32.97 43.02
N ARG A 553 6.42 -32.45 44.24
CA ARG A 553 7.57 -31.92 44.99
C ARG A 553 7.61 -32.77 46.29
N PRO A 554 8.75 -32.96 46.96
CA PRO A 554 9.25 -31.84 47.77
C PRO A 554 10.78 -31.77 48.05
N LEU A 555 11.20 -30.58 48.51
CA LEU A 555 12.38 -30.31 49.36
C LEU A 555 13.79 -30.46 48.72
N SER A 556 14.82 -29.69 49.13
CA SER A 556 14.91 -28.65 50.17
C SER A 556 15.92 -27.53 49.81
N ASN A 557 15.80 -26.39 50.51
CA ASN A 557 16.75 -25.27 50.47
C ASN A 557 18.14 -25.66 51.01
N GLN A 558 19.19 -25.00 50.50
CA GLN A 558 20.12 -24.28 51.38
C GLN A 558 20.95 -23.22 50.61
N MET A 559 21.11 -22.04 51.22
CA MET A 559 22.15 -21.08 50.85
C MET A 559 23.36 -21.35 51.75
N SER A 560 24.57 -21.36 51.20
CA SER A 560 25.77 -20.97 51.96
C SER A 560 26.93 -20.57 51.05
N ASP A 561 27.17 -19.26 51.06
CA ASP A 561 28.45 -18.55 51.22
C ASP A 561 29.70 -18.80 50.35
N CYS A 562 30.53 -17.76 50.38
CA CYS A 562 31.75 -17.53 49.63
C CYS A 562 32.93 -18.40 50.05
N SER A 563 33.75 -18.84 49.08
CA SER A 563 35.20 -18.67 49.20
C SER A 563 35.90 -18.68 47.85
N SER A 564 36.92 -17.84 47.73
CA SER A 564 37.82 -17.72 46.59
C SER A 564 38.97 -18.73 46.70
N ARG A 565 39.47 -19.21 45.54
CA ARG A 565 40.82 -18.86 45.04
C ARG A 565 41.20 -19.64 43.77
N ASP A 566 41.85 -18.90 42.87
CA ASP A 566 43.07 -19.26 42.13
C ASP A 566 43.24 -20.71 41.63
N SER A 567 43.31 -20.90 40.30
CA SER A 567 44.63 -20.92 39.64
C SER A 567 44.54 -21.15 38.13
N ALA A 568 45.45 -20.46 37.42
CA ALA A 568 46.09 -20.72 36.13
C ALA A 568 45.83 -22.10 35.44
N CYS A 569 45.91 -22.29 34.12
CA CYS A 569 46.22 -21.50 32.91
C CYS A 569 46.56 -22.57 31.83
N SER A 570 46.81 -22.14 30.60
CA SER A 570 47.25 -22.92 29.42
C SER A 570 46.20 -23.88 28.82
N ASP A 571 45.69 -23.69 27.60
CA ASP A 571 46.30 -23.29 26.30
C ASP A 571 47.11 -24.43 25.66
N ARG A 572 46.54 -25.08 24.62
CA ARG A 572 47.14 -25.20 23.27
C ARG A 572 46.31 -26.01 22.28
N PHE A 573 46.51 -25.68 21.00
CA PHE A 573 45.83 -26.21 19.83
C PHE A 573 46.46 -27.50 19.25
N LEU A 574 45.59 -28.33 18.66
CA LEU A 574 45.79 -29.20 17.46
C LEU A 574 46.82 -30.34 17.48
N SER A 575 46.30 -31.59 17.41
CA SER A 575 46.60 -32.53 16.30
C SER A 575 45.67 -33.77 16.31
N ASP A 576 45.06 -34.06 15.16
CA ASP A 576 44.27 -35.26 14.81
C ASP A 576 45.21 -36.38 14.27
N PRO A 577 44.80 -37.61 13.86
CA PRO A 577 43.47 -38.22 13.90
C PRO A 577 43.42 -39.68 14.42
N LYS A 578 42.22 -40.19 14.74
CA LYS A 578 41.83 -41.59 14.40
C LYS A 578 40.33 -41.86 14.43
N ASP A 579 39.86 -42.32 13.27
CA ASP A 579 38.51 -42.73 12.90
C ASP A 579 37.79 -43.67 13.89
N LYS A 580 36.56 -43.28 14.25
CA LYS A 580 35.45 -44.18 14.61
C LYS A 580 34.13 -43.47 14.32
N GLY A 581 33.50 -43.83 13.20
CA GLY A 581 32.25 -43.21 12.75
C GLY A 581 31.05 -43.42 13.68
N CYS A 582 30.15 -42.44 13.69
CA CYS A 582 28.74 -42.60 14.02
C CYS A 582 27.94 -41.55 13.24
N ASP A 583 26.87 -41.96 12.57
CA ASP A 583 26.11 -41.12 11.64
C ASP A 583 25.24 -40.07 12.35
N ALA A 584 25.48 -38.78 12.02
CA ALA A 584 24.47 -37.74 11.85
C ALA A 584 25.14 -36.38 11.56
N LYS A 585 25.22 -35.97 10.29
CA LYS A 585 25.49 -34.55 9.95
C LYS A 585 24.18 -33.77 10.01
N PRO A 586 24.06 -32.67 10.78
CA PRO A 586 22.97 -31.73 10.58
C PRO A 586 23.17 -31.07 9.20
N MET A 587 22.13 -31.10 8.36
CA MET A 587 22.11 -30.23 7.19
C MET A 587 21.99 -28.80 7.69
N ALA A 588 23.04 -27.99 7.52
CA ALA A 588 22.96 -26.56 7.81
C ALA A 588 21.95 -25.93 6.84
N ASP A 589 20.96 -25.21 7.38
CA ASP A 589 19.99 -24.47 6.57
C ASP A 589 20.74 -23.44 5.71
N THR A 590 20.82 -23.67 4.40
CA THR A 590 21.51 -22.79 3.45
C THR A 590 20.71 -21.53 3.10
N THR A 591 19.60 -21.30 3.80
CA THR A 591 18.57 -20.30 3.44
C THR A 591 18.35 -19.31 4.58
N LEU A 592 18.21 -18.04 4.26
CA LEU A 592 18.01 -16.96 5.23
C LEU A 592 16.58 -17.03 5.79
N PRO A 593 16.42 -17.18 7.12
CA PRO A 593 15.10 -17.30 7.74
C PRO A 593 14.31 -15.98 7.66
N ILE A 594 13.00 -16.09 7.47
CA ILE A 594 12.09 -14.94 7.53
C ILE A 594 11.58 -14.79 8.96
N HIS A 595 11.76 -13.59 9.53
CA HIS A 595 11.41 -13.28 10.91
C HIS A 595 9.94 -12.93 11.11
N THR A 596 9.37 -13.32 12.25
CA THR A 596 8.02 -12.93 12.63
C THR A 596 8.06 -11.63 13.44
N ASN A 597 7.49 -10.55 12.90
CA ASN A 597 7.52 -9.25 13.58
C ASN A 597 6.97 -9.30 15.02
N ARG A 598 7.73 -8.72 15.96
CA ARG A 598 7.47 -8.69 17.41
C ARG A 598 7.68 -10.01 18.17
N THR A 599 8.30 -11.03 17.56
CA THR A 599 8.85 -12.17 18.31
C THR A 599 10.34 -11.95 18.62
N SER A 600 10.90 -12.78 19.50
CA SER A 600 12.35 -12.87 19.67
C SER A 600 13.04 -13.29 18.36
N PHE A 601 14.28 -12.85 18.16
CA PHE A 601 15.09 -13.31 17.04
C PHE A 601 15.64 -14.71 17.33
N HIS A 602 15.73 -15.53 16.28
CA HIS A 602 16.21 -16.93 16.36
C HIS A 602 17.42 -17.22 15.46
N SER A 603 17.85 -16.22 14.67
CA SER A 603 19.07 -16.20 13.86
C SER A 603 19.65 -14.78 13.95
N GLN A 604 20.96 -14.63 13.77
CA GLN A 604 21.58 -13.30 13.62
C GLN A 604 21.32 -12.72 12.23
N ASP A 605 21.37 -13.54 11.19
CA ASP A 605 21.09 -13.16 9.81
C ASP A 605 19.67 -13.58 9.42
N LEU A 606 18.85 -12.63 8.98
CA LEU A 606 17.42 -12.86 8.74
C LEU A 606 16.80 -11.83 7.78
N LEU A 607 15.62 -12.17 7.27
CA LEU A 607 14.74 -11.28 6.53
C LEU A 607 13.59 -10.77 7.42
N VAL A 608 13.58 -9.47 7.71
CA VAL A 608 12.53 -8.78 8.49
C VAL A 608 11.42 -8.26 7.57
N PRO A 609 10.17 -8.75 7.68
CA PRO A 609 9.08 -8.34 6.81
C PRO A 609 8.53 -6.94 7.15
N TRP A 610 8.21 -6.16 6.12
CA TRP A 610 7.70 -4.80 6.22
C TRP A 610 6.37 -4.65 5.48
N HIS A 611 5.32 -4.34 6.23
CA HIS A 611 3.96 -4.30 5.73
C HIS A 611 3.56 -2.87 5.39
N LEU A 612 3.26 -2.58 4.12
CA LEU A 612 2.72 -1.28 3.71
C LEU A 612 1.23 -1.17 4.07
N LYS A 613 0.92 -0.73 5.31
CA LYS A 613 -0.48 -0.49 5.69
C LYS A 613 -1.03 0.73 4.93
N GLY A 614 -2.12 0.53 4.21
CA GLY A 614 -2.80 1.58 3.45
C GLY A 614 -3.08 2.82 4.30
N GLY A 615 -2.59 3.97 3.85
CA GLY A 615 -2.60 5.22 4.62
C GLY A 615 -3.97 5.91 4.68
N SER A 616 -4.93 5.36 5.43
CA SER A 616 -6.30 5.91 5.51
C SER A 616 -6.96 5.90 6.90
N LYS A 617 -6.20 6.19 7.97
CA LYS A 617 -6.78 6.57 9.28
C LYS A 617 -6.48 8.01 9.68
N LYS A 618 -7.15 8.97 9.03
CA LYS A 618 -7.36 10.30 9.63
C LYS A 618 -8.26 10.13 10.86
N LYS A 619 -7.84 10.66 12.01
CA LYS A 619 -8.71 10.79 13.19
C LYS A 619 -10.01 11.51 12.79
N ARG A 620 -11.15 10.82 12.89
CA ARG A 620 -12.43 11.49 13.15
C ARG A 620 -12.53 11.67 14.65
N GLU A 621 -12.82 12.89 15.07
CA GLU A 621 -13.23 13.17 16.45
C GLU A 621 -14.63 12.58 16.69
N SER A 622 -14.90 12.26 17.95
CA SER A 622 -16.04 11.47 18.41
C SER A 622 -17.39 12.18 18.26
N LEU A 623 -18.37 11.45 17.77
CA LEU A 623 -19.75 11.52 18.28
C LEU A 623 -20.26 10.10 18.50
N ASP A 624 -21.13 9.97 19.50
CA ASP A 624 -21.44 8.74 20.23
C ASP A 624 -22.87 8.27 19.95
N THR A 625 -23.06 6.98 19.58
CA THR A 625 -24.31 6.22 19.81
C THR A 625 -24.14 4.71 19.57
N GLY A 626 -24.12 3.92 20.65
CA GLY A 626 -24.83 2.63 20.82
C GLY A 626 -24.55 1.38 19.94
N LEU A 627 -23.83 0.40 20.51
CA LEU A 627 -24.20 -1.05 20.70
C LEU A 627 -24.91 -1.81 19.54
N PHE A 628 -24.65 -3.08 19.17
CA PHE A 628 -23.83 -4.25 19.61
C PHE A 628 -23.96 -5.36 18.50
N PRO A 629 -23.39 -6.59 18.56
CA PRO A 629 -22.38 -7.19 19.45
C PRO A 629 -21.13 -7.76 18.70
N VAL A 630 -20.31 -8.55 19.40
CA VAL A 630 -18.97 -9.05 19.03
C VAL A 630 -18.99 -10.38 18.24
N GLY A 631 -18.07 -10.56 17.29
CA GLY A 631 -17.45 -11.88 17.04
C GLY A 631 -17.35 -12.41 15.60
N SER A 632 -16.24 -12.14 14.91
CA SER A 632 -15.49 -13.15 14.11
C SER A 632 -14.25 -12.50 13.45
N LYS A 633 -13.19 -13.29 13.24
CA LYS A 633 -11.86 -12.79 12.84
C LYS A 633 -11.79 -12.49 11.34
N GLU A 634 -11.78 -11.21 10.98
CA GLU A 634 -11.52 -10.75 9.61
C GLU A 634 -10.09 -11.13 9.16
N SER A 635 -9.99 -11.81 8.01
CA SER A 635 -8.70 -11.89 7.30
C SER A 635 -8.38 -10.53 6.66
N GLN A 636 -7.13 -10.07 6.80
CA GLN A 636 -6.71 -8.74 6.31
C GLN A 636 -6.46 -8.74 4.80
N GLU A 637 -6.61 -7.58 4.16
CA GLU A 637 -6.05 -7.34 2.82
C GLU A 637 -4.53 -7.57 2.89
N LEU A 638 -3.98 -8.37 1.97
CA LEU A 638 -2.53 -8.58 1.90
C LEU A 638 -1.88 -7.32 1.29
N SER A 639 -1.59 -6.35 2.14
CA SER A 639 -0.64 -5.28 1.84
C SER A 639 0.67 -5.90 1.33
N PRO A 640 1.33 -5.35 0.30
CA PRO A 640 2.62 -5.86 -0.14
C PRO A 640 3.62 -5.86 1.03
N VAL A 641 4.27 -7.02 1.20
CA VAL A 641 5.24 -7.28 2.27
C VAL A 641 6.63 -7.30 1.66
N PHE A 642 7.46 -6.35 2.06
CA PHE A 642 8.85 -6.26 1.64
C PHE A 642 9.74 -6.94 2.67
N HIS A 643 10.67 -7.78 2.22
CA HIS A 643 11.62 -8.45 3.11
C HIS A 643 12.91 -7.64 3.16
N ARG A 644 13.31 -7.18 4.34
CA ARG A 644 14.58 -6.47 4.53
C ARG A 644 15.63 -7.38 5.15
N TYR A 645 16.84 -7.41 4.62
CA TYR A 645 17.95 -8.11 5.28
C TYR A 645 18.42 -7.36 6.54
N TYR A 646 18.64 -8.11 7.62
CA TYR A 646 19.20 -7.66 8.90
C TYR A 646 20.22 -8.67 9.42
N HIS A 647 21.34 -8.15 9.90
CA HIS A 647 22.22 -8.77 10.88
C HIS A 647 21.93 -8.19 12.28
N VAL A 648 21.28 -8.95 13.16
CA VAL A 648 21.09 -8.55 14.56
C VAL A 648 22.29 -8.99 15.40
N PHE A 649 22.83 -8.03 16.15
CA PHE A 649 24.10 -8.18 16.88
C PHE A 649 23.86 -8.79 18.26
N CYS A 650 24.74 -9.68 18.68
CA CYS A 650 24.76 -10.22 20.04
C CYS A 650 25.46 -9.25 21.04
N GLU A 651 25.27 -9.47 22.33
CA GLU A 651 25.96 -8.72 23.40
C GLU A 651 27.48 -8.75 23.20
N GLY A 652 28.11 -7.57 23.20
CA GLY A 652 29.56 -7.40 23.01
C GLY A 652 30.05 -7.49 21.56
N GLU A 653 29.25 -7.94 20.60
CA GLU A 653 29.70 -8.13 19.21
C GLU A 653 30.13 -6.82 18.55
N LEU A 654 29.27 -5.79 18.56
CA LEU A 654 29.59 -4.48 17.98
C LEU A 654 30.85 -3.88 18.63
N GLU A 655 31.03 -4.08 19.93
CA GLU A 655 32.20 -3.60 20.68
C GLU A 655 33.47 -4.35 20.28
N ALA A 656 33.41 -5.67 20.05
CA ALA A 656 34.52 -6.46 19.56
C ALA A 656 34.94 -6.03 18.14
N VAL A 657 33.98 -5.84 17.23
CA VAL A 657 34.26 -5.33 15.86
C VAL A 657 34.93 -3.95 15.93
N CYS A 658 34.42 -3.04 16.75
CA CYS A 658 35.02 -1.72 16.95
C CYS A 658 36.43 -1.77 17.55
N ARG A 659 36.72 -2.70 18.47
CA ARG A 659 38.05 -2.90 19.07
C ARG A 659 39.07 -3.55 18.13
N SER A 660 38.64 -4.12 17.00
CA SER A 660 39.55 -4.68 15.99
C SER A 660 40.25 -3.60 15.13
N LEU A 661 39.88 -2.33 15.31
CA LEU A 661 40.45 -1.19 14.59
C LEU A 661 41.43 -0.41 15.48
N ASP A 662 42.73 -0.51 15.19
CA ASP A 662 43.81 0.16 15.95
C ASP A 662 43.71 1.70 15.97
N CYS A 663 42.90 2.30 15.10
CA CYS A 663 42.73 3.75 14.94
C CYS A 663 41.59 4.35 15.77
N VAL A 664 40.87 3.56 16.57
CA VAL A 664 39.76 4.04 17.41
C VAL A 664 39.81 3.46 18.83
N ARG A 665 39.19 4.17 19.77
CA ARG A 665 38.96 3.77 21.15
C ARG A 665 37.47 3.73 21.44
N VAL A 666 36.98 2.60 21.96
CA VAL A 666 35.62 2.51 22.51
C VAL A 666 35.56 3.31 23.82
N GLN A 667 34.81 4.41 23.83
CA GLN A 667 34.57 5.19 25.05
C GLN A 667 33.44 4.61 25.89
N ARG A 668 32.37 4.13 25.24
CA ARG A 668 31.16 3.63 25.92
C ARG A 668 30.46 2.60 25.06
N SER A 669 30.03 1.51 25.68
CA SER A 669 29.21 0.43 25.10
C SER A 669 27.97 0.24 25.99
N TYR A 670 26.77 0.19 25.40
CA TYR A 670 25.52 0.10 26.16
C TYR A 670 24.33 -0.44 25.34
N TYR A 671 23.30 -0.90 26.05
CA TYR A 671 22.03 -1.33 25.49
C TYR A 671 20.97 -0.22 25.60
N ASP A 672 20.24 0.06 24.52
CA ASP A 672 19.11 1.01 24.48
C ASP A 672 17.91 0.43 23.73
N GLN A 673 16.90 -0.01 24.49
CA GLN A 673 15.55 -0.36 23.98
C GLN A 673 15.52 -1.35 22.80
N GLY A 674 16.39 -2.36 22.82
CA GLY A 674 16.49 -3.37 21.75
C GLY A 674 17.60 -3.09 20.73
N ASN A 675 18.56 -2.23 21.07
CA ASN A 675 19.70 -1.87 20.24
C ASN A 675 21.00 -1.96 21.05
N TRP A 676 22.08 -2.43 20.43
CA TRP A 676 23.44 -2.27 20.93
C TRP A 676 24.03 -0.96 20.39
N CYS A 677 24.69 -0.24 21.27
CA CYS A 677 25.10 1.15 21.05
C CYS A 677 26.55 1.33 21.48
N VAL A 678 27.37 1.93 20.62
CA VAL A 678 28.78 2.20 20.91
C VAL A 678 29.14 3.65 20.57
N VAL A 679 29.85 4.30 21.48
CA VAL A 679 30.55 5.57 21.25
C VAL A 679 32.03 5.27 21.02
N LEU A 680 32.52 5.64 19.85
CA LEU A 680 33.92 5.57 19.45
C LEU A 680 34.55 6.95 19.52
N GLU A 681 35.84 6.98 19.76
CA GLU A 681 36.72 8.13 19.59
C GLU A 681 37.85 7.75 18.64
N LYS A 682 38.19 8.62 17.69
CA LYS A 682 39.37 8.41 16.85
C LYS A 682 40.64 8.81 17.59
N LEU A 683 41.68 7.98 17.50
CA LEU A 683 42.99 8.24 18.09
C LEU A 683 43.81 9.27 17.29
#